data_AF-A0A1Z7ZYV2-F1
#
_entry.id   AF-A0A1Z7ZYV2-F1
#
_cell.length_a   1.000
_cell.length_b   1.000
_cell.length_c   1.000
_cell.angle_alpha   90.00
_cell.angle_beta   90.00
_cell.angle_gamma   90.00
#
_symmetry.space_group_name_H-M   'P 1'
#
loop_
_entity.id
_entity.type
_entity.pdbx_description
1 polymer ?
#
loop_
_entity_poly.entity_id
_entity_poly.type
_entity_poly.pdbx_seq_one_letter_code
_entity_poly.pdbx_strand_id
1 'polypeptide(L)'
;MKMEPVKKIMTSIFFVVVLITVLLLPSISLASGISVANTCNPVAEVSCGLPFPSDLFLNTSGKLNYSDNIFDRQVGGQLRDSEFSVKSQFPVGFRPSQIFNDSEGFSALGPVLFELSEWPQEDILRSGEGQVLVFDRDSGDIVPMIVTLSSVANPEREFRQKSPVVIAWPRSRFEFGGRYVAVLLRNQLHTRSSGGEDVFSPSEGMEKILEGNGSFFVKNAYAPILETIDESGIDRDNIISLTYFTVRPESEVTTPIPLMIQRALGQSGFVQNLHQRSSLDTSEDALMTLAGDLSLINFRRVDGGIYPPYTPQPDSSLDHTDFILTLPNVPEDEMVPLMLWGHGLANFKDYKHSGYRRAGRLGIATLAIDHPNHGKRITVDPRKSPSIALAVRSPLNMMHLLGMFVQTVVDHAVVARMAHDLLPEKLTELKLQKPDIPSIDITRMYYQGLSLGGMVGSTIGVTAPYIEGAYVVNGASSLMQLFSESAMWDGNTSMVIPANATGAEATLVLAMMQHYIDIADGSNFAHWYQNPPVGNFTKKLGMLYALGDGSVVNDTSLALAEIADLPLLKTVIEPVLQLLDGEVGRVGYENGNGIAQTGYGLDLAENAVDELKAFDPNRVTNLEGLSVFSNLSGLDFGDSVLADSLESLLASAGSESEVESFEELVDIVYEGDLESFLTHFNRSSVEAVGYNIDWVCGVVNIAPERCVYAKIKAEEDAENSDLIDDEVDQSDLDELLNAGALGTIEVKVVDGTGGSTNPIGISLVAMFLLWRKRLSQDFMQNAKKALKLPFVRTTISAVLSAITWFLWALWINWGQGDNTWSSGLAQAVSSFCTTFTGSWMMEWLFVRLGGEPLACALNVIVVSSCSLLFMILMHEVADTQRVFITIFPIFNVVVAFCTAYVWSLRRLNSKVSTVG
;
A
#
# COMPACT_ATOMS: atom_id res chain seq x y z
N MET A 1 -4.09 -87.86 -15.75
CA MET A 1 -3.92 -87.14 -14.47
C MET A 1 -4.65 -85.81 -14.59
N LYS A 2 -5.65 -85.51 -13.75
CA LYS A 2 -6.53 -84.33 -13.95
C LYS A 2 -5.93 -83.07 -13.34
N MET A 3 -5.58 -82.06 -14.14
CA MET A 3 -5.08 -80.74 -13.71
C MET A 3 -6.17 -79.80 -13.15
N GLU A 4 -7.23 -80.37 -12.57
CA GLU A 4 -8.38 -79.61 -12.05
C GLU A 4 -8.08 -78.76 -10.79
N PRO A 5 -7.29 -79.22 -9.79
CA PRO A 5 -7.06 -78.41 -8.59
C PRO A 5 -6.12 -77.21 -8.83
N VAL A 6 -5.09 -77.37 -9.68
CA VAL A 6 -4.15 -76.28 -10.02
C VAL A 6 -4.87 -75.13 -10.70
N LYS A 7 -5.82 -75.43 -11.60
CA LYS A 7 -6.58 -74.40 -12.31
C LYS A 7 -7.47 -73.58 -11.36
N LYS A 8 -8.15 -74.23 -10.40
CA LYS A 8 -8.92 -73.53 -9.36
C LYS A 8 -8.05 -72.64 -8.48
N ILE A 9 -6.88 -73.12 -8.03
CA ILE A 9 -5.94 -72.34 -7.22
C ILE A 9 -5.44 -71.12 -8.01
N MET A 10 -5.05 -71.27 -9.28
CA MET A 10 -4.67 -70.12 -10.12
C MET A 10 -5.81 -69.14 -10.35
N THR A 11 -7.05 -69.60 -10.60
CA THR A 11 -8.19 -68.67 -10.74
C THR A 11 -8.46 -67.93 -9.44
N SER A 12 -8.38 -68.58 -8.28
CA SER A 12 -8.54 -67.91 -6.98
C SER A 12 -7.42 -66.94 -6.65
N ILE A 13 -6.16 -67.27 -6.93
CA ILE A 13 -5.03 -66.34 -6.76
C ILE A 13 -5.18 -65.15 -7.72
N PHE A 14 -5.54 -65.38 -8.98
CA PHE A 14 -5.81 -64.30 -9.93
C PHE A 14 -6.97 -63.41 -9.47
N PHE A 15 -8.05 -63.98 -8.94
CA PHE A 15 -9.16 -63.21 -8.38
C PHE A 15 -8.75 -62.40 -7.15
N VAL A 16 -7.96 -62.97 -6.24
CA VAL A 16 -7.45 -62.26 -5.05
C VAL A 16 -6.48 -61.16 -5.43
N VAL A 17 -5.56 -61.39 -6.38
CA VAL A 17 -4.67 -60.34 -6.90
C VAL A 17 -5.49 -59.24 -7.56
N VAL A 18 -6.41 -59.56 -8.49
CA VAL A 18 -7.28 -58.55 -9.12
C VAL A 18 -8.13 -57.80 -8.10
N LEU A 19 -8.66 -58.47 -7.07
CA LEU A 19 -9.41 -57.81 -6.00
C LEU A 19 -8.52 -56.86 -5.19
N ILE A 20 -7.30 -57.27 -4.85
CA ILE A 20 -6.31 -56.44 -4.17
C ILE A 20 -5.93 -55.23 -5.04
N THR A 21 -5.64 -55.43 -6.33
CA THR A 21 -5.31 -54.32 -7.24
C THR A 21 -6.49 -53.37 -7.43
N VAL A 22 -7.73 -53.88 -7.55
CA VAL A 22 -8.95 -53.07 -7.70
C VAL A 22 -9.35 -52.36 -6.39
N LEU A 23 -8.96 -52.89 -5.22
CA LEU A 23 -9.15 -52.22 -3.93
C LEU A 23 -8.04 -51.20 -3.63
N LEU A 24 -6.80 -51.43 -4.06
CA LEU A 24 -5.66 -50.53 -3.81
C LEU A 24 -5.52 -49.41 -4.85
N LEU A 25 -5.90 -49.62 -6.11
CA LEU A 25 -5.84 -48.57 -7.14
C LEU A 25 -6.64 -47.30 -6.76
N PRO A 26 -7.88 -47.39 -6.23
CA PRO A 26 -8.58 -46.24 -5.68
C PRO A 26 -7.87 -45.62 -4.47
N SER A 27 -7.26 -46.43 -3.61
CA SER A 27 -6.54 -45.95 -2.41
C SER A 27 -5.31 -45.13 -2.76
N ILE A 28 -4.59 -45.47 -3.83
CA ILE A 28 -3.40 -44.73 -4.28
C ILE A 28 -3.80 -43.36 -4.86
N SER A 29 -4.94 -43.26 -5.57
CA SER A 29 -5.48 -41.97 -6.00
C SER A 29 -6.20 -41.19 -4.89
N LEU A 30 -6.72 -41.85 -3.86
CA LEU A 30 -7.29 -41.19 -2.67
C LEU A 30 -6.22 -40.70 -1.69
N ALA A 31 -4.98 -41.17 -1.82
CA ALA A 31 -3.86 -40.70 -1.00
C ALA A 31 -3.29 -39.36 -1.50
N SER A 32 -3.50 -38.97 -2.77
CA SER A 32 -3.10 -37.65 -3.27
C SER A 32 -4.00 -36.54 -2.72
N GLY A 33 -3.40 -35.47 -2.19
CA GLY A 33 -4.12 -34.33 -1.61
C GLY A 33 -4.33 -34.39 -0.09
N ILE A 34 -3.74 -35.39 0.60
CA ILE A 34 -3.69 -35.41 2.06
C ILE A 34 -2.45 -34.62 2.51
N SER A 35 -2.63 -33.68 3.44
CA SER A 35 -1.58 -32.95 4.16
C SER A 35 -1.69 -33.20 5.66
N VAL A 36 -0.64 -32.89 6.44
CA VAL A 36 -0.66 -33.05 7.91
C VAL A 36 -1.55 -31.98 8.56
N ALA A 37 -1.49 -30.77 8.04
CA ALA A 37 -2.32 -29.62 8.40
C ALA A 37 -3.05 -29.09 7.15
N ASN A 38 -4.24 -28.52 7.36
CA ASN A 38 -4.98 -27.79 6.31
C ASN A 38 -5.79 -26.60 6.84
N THR A 39 -6.15 -26.64 8.13
CA THR A 39 -7.06 -25.67 8.76
C THR A 39 -6.51 -25.13 10.09
N CYS A 40 -5.40 -25.67 10.59
CA CYS A 40 -4.67 -25.18 11.76
C CYS A 40 -3.28 -25.82 11.79
N ASN A 41 -2.23 -25.06 12.08
CA ASN A 41 -0.91 -25.61 12.37
C ASN A 41 -0.98 -26.37 13.72
N PRO A 42 -0.58 -27.66 13.79
CA PRO A 42 -0.66 -28.47 15.01
C PRO A 42 0.28 -28.03 16.14
N VAL A 43 1.23 -27.13 15.89
CA VAL A 43 2.11 -26.51 16.90
C VAL A 43 1.85 -25.02 17.12
N ALA A 44 0.73 -24.50 16.59
CA ALA A 44 0.30 -23.11 16.81
C ALA A 44 0.19 -22.76 18.30
N GLU A 45 0.44 -21.49 18.63
CA GLU A 45 0.25 -20.94 19.97
C GLU A 45 -1.21 -20.53 20.18
N VAL A 46 -1.69 -19.50 19.47
CA VAL A 46 -3.10 -19.08 19.47
C VAL A 46 -3.72 -19.18 18.07
N SER A 47 -3.03 -18.64 17.07
CA SER A 47 -3.55 -18.38 15.73
C SER A 47 -3.20 -19.51 14.78
N CYS A 48 -4.22 -20.13 14.17
CA CYS A 48 -4.07 -21.36 13.38
C CYS A 48 -3.17 -21.24 12.13
N GLY A 49 -2.81 -20.03 11.73
CA GLY A 49 -1.89 -19.73 10.63
C GLY A 49 -0.40 -19.85 10.97
N LEU A 50 -0.03 -19.77 12.25
CA LEU A 50 1.36 -19.67 12.71
C LEU A 50 1.78 -20.93 13.51
N PRO A 51 3.08 -21.27 13.60
CA PRO A 51 4.19 -20.64 12.87
C PRO A 51 4.10 -20.85 11.35
N PHE A 52 4.66 -19.89 10.61
CA PHE A 52 4.68 -19.84 9.14
C PHE A 52 6.10 -19.50 8.67
N PRO A 53 6.51 -19.91 7.46
CA PRO A 53 5.90 -20.93 6.60
C PRO A 53 5.97 -22.32 7.23
N SER A 54 5.22 -23.31 6.72
CA SER A 54 5.25 -24.68 7.27
C SER A 54 4.86 -25.76 6.27
N ASP A 55 5.79 -26.68 6.00
CA ASP A 55 5.60 -27.85 5.13
C ASP A 55 4.58 -28.87 5.67
N LEU A 56 4.05 -28.69 6.88
CA LEU A 56 2.90 -29.46 7.38
C LEU A 56 1.65 -29.26 6.48
N PHE A 57 1.57 -28.12 5.79
CA PHE A 57 0.51 -27.83 4.82
C PHE A 57 0.81 -28.34 3.40
N LEU A 58 2.02 -28.87 3.12
CA LEU A 58 2.24 -29.62 1.88
C LEU A 58 1.45 -30.92 1.90
N ASN A 59 0.81 -31.20 0.78
CA ASN A 59 0.14 -32.46 0.52
C ASN A 59 1.07 -33.49 -0.12
N THR A 60 0.62 -34.74 -0.17
CA THR A 60 1.29 -35.88 -0.81
C THR A 60 1.58 -35.74 -2.32
N SER A 61 1.07 -34.71 -2.99
CA SER A 61 1.44 -34.36 -4.38
C SER A 61 2.48 -33.24 -4.47
N GLY A 62 3.02 -32.76 -3.35
CA GLY A 62 4.04 -31.71 -3.31
C GLY A 62 3.49 -30.29 -3.48
N LYS A 63 2.18 -30.08 -3.26
CA LYS A 63 1.54 -28.75 -3.31
C LYS A 63 1.01 -28.34 -1.94
N LEU A 64 0.90 -27.05 -1.68
CA LEU A 64 0.27 -26.55 -0.45
C LEU A 64 -1.24 -26.86 -0.40
N ASN A 65 -1.81 -26.89 0.80
CA ASN A 65 -3.20 -27.31 1.03
C ASN A 65 -3.85 -26.53 2.19
N TYR A 66 -3.88 -25.20 2.07
CA TYR A 66 -4.55 -24.30 2.98
C TYR A 66 -6.06 -24.25 2.75
N SER A 67 -6.82 -24.18 3.84
CA SER A 67 -8.24 -23.87 3.85
C SER A 67 -8.47 -22.39 4.11
N ASP A 68 -9.48 -21.80 3.45
CA ASP A 68 -9.92 -20.43 3.72
C ASP A 68 -10.36 -20.20 5.18
N ASN A 69 -10.70 -21.27 5.91
CA ASN A 69 -11.06 -21.25 7.34
C ASN A 69 -9.84 -21.35 8.28
N ILE A 70 -8.62 -21.11 7.79
CA ILE A 70 -7.45 -20.91 8.64
C ILE A 70 -7.48 -19.52 9.29
N PHE A 71 -7.94 -18.52 8.54
CA PHE A 71 -8.51 -17.30 9.11
C PHE A 71 -9.76 -17.64 9.92
N ASP A 72 -10.04 -16.80 10.91
CA ASP A 72 -11.20 -16.95 11.81
C ASP A 72 -11.10 -18.14 12.78
N ARG A 73 -9.94 -18.80 12.89
CA ARG A 73 -9.76 -19.97 13.76
C ARG A 73 -8.56 -19.84 14.70
N GLN A 74 -8.79 -20.25 15.94
CA GLN A 74 -7.78 -20.33 17.00
C GLN A 74 -7.62 -21.77 17.50
N VAL A 75 -6.49 -22.07 18.14
CA VAL A 75 -6.22 -23.36 18.80
C VAL A 75 -7.30 -23.65 19.85
N GLY A 76 -7.87 -24.85 19.82
CA GLY A 76 -8.97 -25.28 20.71
C GLY A 76 -10.32 -24.55 20.51
N GLY A 77 -10.35 -23.43 19.77
CA GLY A 77 -11.54 -22.62 19.54
C GLY A 77 -12.50 -23.16 18.48
N GLN A 78 -13.75 -22.70 18.53
CA GLN A 78 -14.64 -22.79 17.38
C GLN A 78 -14.30 -21.70 16.34
N LEU A 79 -14.65 -21.95 15.08
CA LEU A 79 -14.55 -20.96 14.02
C LEU A 79 -15.35 -19.70 14.41
N ARG A 80 -14.80 -18.49 14.21
CA ARG A 80 -15.50 -17.21 14.34
C ARG A 80 -16.49 -17.02 13.19
N ASP A 81 -17.50 -17.88 13.13
CA ASP A 81 -18.49 -17.92 12.06
C ASP A 81 -19.52 -16.79 12.23
N SER A 82 -19.26 -15.68 11.55
CA SER A 82 -20.09 -14.48 11.53
C SER A 82 -20.10 -13.90 10.12
N GLU A 83 -21.13 -13.11 9.77
CA GLU A 83 -21.21 -12.46 8.45
C GLU A 83 -19.98 -11.56 8.16
N PHE A 84 -19.35 -11.05 9.23
CA PHE A 84 -18.17 -10.17 9.21
C PHE A 84 -16.86 -10.89 9.58
N SER A 85 -16.72 -12.18 9.25
CA SER A 85 -15.46 -12.92 9.39
C SER A 85 -14.29 -12.25 8.64
N VAL A 86 -13.04 -12.49 9.05
CA VAL A 86 -11.83 -11.98 8.38
C VAL A 86 -11.80 -12.44 6.92
N LYS A 87 -12.03 -13.74 6.67
CA LYS A 87 -12.02 -14.32 5.32
C LYS A 87 -13.14 -13.79 4.39
N SER A 88 -14.25 -13.27 4.93
CA SER A 88 -15.37 -12.78 4.12
C SER A 88 -15.17 -11.34 3.63
N GLN A 89 -14.20 -10.61 4.18
CA GLN A 89 -13.86 -9.24 3.79
C GLN A 89 -12.84 -9.17 2.63
N PHE A 90 -12.11 -10.26 2.37
CA PHE A 90 -11.21 -10.35 1.22
C PHE A 90 -11.96 -10.80 -0.06
N PRO A 91 -11.51 -10.34 -1.26
CA PRO A 91 -12.00 -10.88 -2.53
C PRO A 91 -11.65 -12.36 -2.64
N VAL A 92 -12.45 -13.12 -3.40
CA VAL A 92 -12.28 -14.58 -3.52
C VAL A 92 -10.87 -14.98 -3.95
N GLY A 93 -10.24 -14.23 -4.85
CA GLY A 93 -8.89 -14.50 -5.34
C GLY A 93 -7.76 -14.19 -4.34
N PHE A 94 -8.03 -13.50 -3.22
CA PHE A 94 -7.06 -13.27 -2.14
C PHE A 94 -7.30 -14.17 -0.93
N ARG A 95 -7.88 -15.36 -1.13
CA ARG A 95 -8.07 -16.33 -0.04
C ARG A 95 -6.87 -17.28 0.08
N PRO A 96 -6.58 -17.84 1.27
CA PRO A 96 -5.45 -18.73 1.48
C PRO A 96 -5.39 -19.88 0.46
N SER A 97 -6.54 -20.48 0.11
CA SER A 97 -6.58 -21.55 -0.88
C SER A 97 -6.26 -21.10 -2.31
N GLN A 98 -6.51 -19.84 -2.66
CA GLN A 98 -6.22 -19.29 -3.99
C GLN A 98 -4.79 -18.78 -4.11
N ILE A 99 -4.21 -18.29 -3.00
CA ILE A 99 -2.83 -17.81 -2.96
C ILE A 99 -1.83 -18.97 -2.88
N PHE A 100 -2.07 -19.97 -2.03
CA PHE A 100 -1.07 -20.99 -1.73
C PHE A 100 -1.24 -22.31 -2.50
N ASN A 101 -2.45 -22.83 -2.71
CA ASN A 101 -2.62 -24.27 -2.96
C ASN A 101 -2.14 -24.77 -4.33
N ASP A 102 -1.84 -23.88 -5.27
CA ASP A 102 -1.20 -24.23 -6.53
C ASP A 102 0.32 -24.19 -6.50
N SER A 103 0.94 -23.66 -5.44
CA SER A 103 2.39 -23.58 -5.27
C SER A 103 2.99 -24.90 -4.78
N GLU A 104 4.21 -25.19 -5.23
CA GLU A 104 5.04 -26.32 -4.77
C GLU A 104 5.87 -26.00 -3.50
N GLY A 105 5.81 -24.76 -3.00
CA GLY A 105 6.49 -24.33 -1.78
C GLY A 105 6.11 -22.90 -1.33
N PHE A 106 6.96 -22.27 -0.53
CA PHE A 106 6.72 -20.92 -0.01
C PHE A 106 7.54 -19.86 -0.78
N SER A 107 7.21 -18.58 -0.54
CA SER A 107 7.92 -17.46 -1.15
C SER A 107 9.40 -17.46 -0.75
N ALA A 108 10.28 -17.20 -1.72
CA ALA A 108 11.72 -17.02 -1.47
C ALA A 108 12.04 -15.72 -0.71
N LEU A 109 11.10 -14.76 -0.74
CA LEU A 109 11.14 -13.45 -0.08
C LEU A 109 10.21 -13.40 1.14
N GLY A 110 9.52 -14.50 1.46
CA GLY A 110 8.50 -14.54 2.51
C GLY A 110 9.11 -14.50 3.92
N PRO A 111 8.39 -13.97 4.91
CA PRO A 111 8.86 -13.95 6.28
C PRO A 111 8.69 -15.31 6.96
N VAL A 112 9.57 -15.63 7.90
CA VAL A 112 9.29 -16.57 8.98
C VAL A 112 8.56 -15.82 10.10
N LEU A 113 7.55 -16.46 10.69
CA LEU A 113 6.63 -15.86 11.65
C LEU A 113 6.41 -16.81 12.84
N PHE A 114 6.66 -16.31 14.05
CA PHE A 114 6.38 -17.00 15.32
C PHE A 114 5.48 -16.14 16.21
N GLU A 115 4.34 -16.67 16.64
CA GLU A 115 3.48 -16.04 17.65
C GLU A 115 3.99 -16.41 19.05
N LEU A 116 4.07 -15.41 19.95
CA LEU A 116 4.40 -15.59 21.36
C LEU A 116 3.10 -15.65 22.20
N SER A 117 3.16 -16.35 23.33
CA SER A 117 2.03 -16.44 24.28
C SER A 117 1.71 -15.11 24.98
N GLU A 118 2.71 -14.23 25.09
CA GLU A 118 2.63 -12.88 25.66
C GLU A 118 3.77 -12.00 25.14
N TRP A 119 3.85 -10.76 25.62
CA TRP A 119 4.89 -9.82 25.20
C TRP A 119 6.26 -10.17 25.82
N PRO A 120 7.36 -10.04 25.05
CA PRO A 120 8.70 -10.19 25.61
C PRO A 120 9.04 -9.02 26.55
N GLN A 121 9.95 -9.28 27.48
CA GLN A 121 10.54 -8.27 28.36
C GLN A 121 11.69 -7.51 27.67
N GLU A 122 12.40 -8.17 26.76
CA GLU A 122 13.46 -7.62 25.92
C GLU A 122 12.95 -7.16 24.55
N ASP A 123 13.72 -6.27 23.94
CA ASP A 123 13.62 -5.99 22.51
C ASP A 123 14.17 -7.16 21.68
N ILE A 124 13.63 -7.31 20.46
CA ILE A 124 14.12 -8.30 19.49
C ILE A 124 15.31 -7.70 18.74
N LEU A 125 16.46 -8.39 18.77
CA LEU A 125 17.68 -7.97 18.08
C LEU A 125 17.47 -8.06 16.55
N ARG A 126 17.85 -7.02 15.80
CA ARG A 126 17.67 -6.98 14.32
C ARG A 126 18.36 -8.15 13.59
N SER A 127 19.42 -8.71 14.17
CA SER A 127 20.11 -9.91 13.66
C SER A 127 19.48 -11.25 14.05
N GLY A 128 18.54 -11.25 15.02
CA GLY A 128 18.02 -12.45 15.66
C GLY A 128 19.01 -13.20 16.56
N GLU A 129 20.23 -12.69 16.78
CA GLU A 129 21.30 -13.45 17.44
C GLU A 129 20.88 -14.00 18.82
N GLY A 130 20.93 -15.32 18.98
CA GLY A 130 20.53 -16.02 20.21
C GLY A 130 19.02 -16.09 20.48
N GLN A 131 18.19 -15.44 19.65
CA GLN A 131 16.71 -15.41 19.75
C GLN A 131 16.03 -16.21 18.62
N VAL A 132 16.48 -16.05 17.37
CA VAL A 132 15.98 -16.75 16.19
C VAL A 132 17.15 -17.31 15.38
N LEU A 133 17.05 -18.57 14.97
CA LEU A 133 18.03 -19.22 14.09
C LEU A 133 17.32 -19.82 12.88
N VAL A 134 17.79 -19.49 11.67
CA VAL A 134 17.32 -20.07 10.42
C VAL A 134 18.51 -20.65 9.67
N PHE A 135 18.38 -21.87 9.15
CA PHE A 135 19.46 -22.55 8.44
C PHE A 135 18.92 -23.44 7.32
N ASP A 136 19.71 -23.63 6.27
CA ASP A 136 19.44 -24.65 5.25
C ASP A 136 19.61 -26.04 5.88
N ARG A 137 18.58 -26.86 5.74
CA ARG A 137 18.48 -28.17 6.39
C ARG A 137 19.41 -29.21 5.76
N ASP A 138 19.82 -29.02 4.51
CA ASP A 138 20.60 -29.98 3.74
C ASP A 138 22.11 -29.66 3.77
N SER A 139 22.51 -28.37 3.88
CA SER A 139 23.91 -27.97 4.06
C SER A 139 24.29 -27.64 5.51
N GLY A 140 23.33 -27.20 6.33
CA GLY A 140 23.57 -26.68 7.69
C GLY A 140 24.00 -25.21 7.73
N ASP A 141 24.05 -24.51 6.60
CA ASP A 141 24.46 -23.10 6.54
C ASP A 141 23.39 -22.18 7.14
N ILE A 142 23.81 -21.25 8.00
CA ILE A 142 22.93 -20.26 8.61
C ILE A 142 22.50 -19.24 7.57
N VAL A 143 21.20 -18.98 7.46
CA VAL A 143 20.64 -17.92 6.62
C VAL A 143 20.62 -16.61 7.42
N PRO A 144 21.28 -15.52 6.96
CA PRO A 144 21.17 -14.22 7.61
C PRO A 144 19.74 -13.68 7.54
N MET A 145 19.19 -13.28 8.68
CA MET A 145 17.83 -12.78 8.80
C MET A 145 17.82 -11.33 9.32
N ILE A 146 16.75 -10.60 9.00
CA ILE A 146 16.35 -9.34 9.62
C ILE A 146 15.15 -9.66 10.51
N VAL A 147 15.30 -9.52 11.82
CA VAL A 147 14.33 -10.02 12.82
C VAL A 147 13.79 -8.87 13.66
N THR A 148 12.47 -8.76 13.77
CA THR A 148 11.81 -7.73 14.59
C THR A 148 10.59 -8.27 15.32
N LEU A 149 10.09 -7.52 16.29
CA LEU A 149 8.72 -7.69 16.77
C LEU A 149 7.79 -6.95 15.79
N SER A 150 6.84 -7.65 15.17
CA SER A 150 6.12 -7.14 14.01
C SER A 150 5.25 -5.92 14.33
N SER A 151 5.52 -4.81 13.64
CA SER A 151 4.65 -3.61 13.55
C SER A 151 3.25 -3.99 13.07
N VAL A 152 3.15 -4.78 11.99
CA VAL A 152 1.90 -5.26 11.39
C VAL A 152 1.01 -6.01 12.36
N ALA A 153 1.63 -6.78 13.28
CA ALA A 153 0.90 -7.50 14.32
C ALA A 153 0.49 -6.59 15.50
N ASN A 154 1.13 -5.43 15.65
CA ASN A 154 1.07 -4.56 16.82
C ASN A 154 0.84 -3.08 16.50
N PRO A 155 0.01 -2.72 15.50
CA PRO A 155 -0.03 -1.40 14.89
C PRO A 155 -0.29 -0.31 15.92
N GLU A 156 0.44 0.79 15.86
CA GLU A 156 0.40 1.87 16.85
C GLU A 156 -0.91 2.66 16.74
N ARG A 157 -1.34 2.97 15.51
CA ARG A 157 -2.47 3.86 15.21
C ARG A 157 -3.82 3.15 14.98
N GLU A 158 -3.87 1.82 15.05
CA GLU A 158 -5.09 1.04 14.82
C GLU A 158 -5.67 0.39 16.08
N PHE A 159 -7.01 0.34 16.14
CA PHE A 159 -7.76 -0.38 17.19
C PHE A 159 -7.83 -1.91 16.99
N ARG A 160 -6.98 -2.48 16.13
CA ARG A 160 -6.92 -3.92 15.84
C ARG A 160 -6.43 -4.71 17.08
N GLN A 161 -6.86 -5.96 17.22
CA GLN A 161 -6.33 -6.83 18.27
C GLN A 161 -4.84 -7.13 18.02
N LYS A 162 -3.97 -6.58 18.87
CA LYS A 162 -2.51 -6.81 18.82
C LYS A 162 -2.13 -8.26 19.16
N SER A 163 -1.04 -8.75 18.57
CA SER A 163 -0.43 -10.07 18.85
C SER A 163 1.10 -9.94 18.86
N PRO A 164 1.81 -10.39 19.91
CA PRO A 164 3.27 -10.42 19.90
C PRO A 164 3.76 -11.49 18.90
N VAL A 165 4.21 -11.04 17.73
CA VAL A 165 4.69 -11.91 16.64
C VAL A 165 6.10 -11.51 16.29
N VAL A 166 7.04 -12.43 16.45
CA VAL A 166 8.40 -12.29 15.92
C VAL A 166 8.35 -12.57 14.42
N ILE A 167 8.78 -11.59 13.64
CA ILE A 167 8.89 -11.67 12.18
C ILE A 167 10.35 -11.67 11.79
N ALA A 168 10.74 -12.57 10.88
CA ALA A 168 12.10 -12.70 10.38
C ALA A 168 12.10 -12.77 8.85
N TRP A 169 12.58 -11.73 8.19
CA TRP A 169 12.79 -11.68 6.74
C TRP A 169 14.19 -12.18 6.38
N PRO A 170 14.38 -12.88 5.24
CA PRO A 170 15.74 -13.18 4.77
C PRO A 170 16.44 -11.87 4.42
N ARG A 171 17.70 -11.68 4.84
CA ARG A 171 18.47 -10.44 4.57
C ARG A 171 18.62 -10.16 3.07
N SER A 172 18.63 -11.22 2.25
CA SER A 172 18.63 -11.15 0.80
C SER A 172 17.44 -11.91 0.24
N ARG A 173 17.55 -13.24 0.08
CA ARG A 173 16.47 -14.14 -0.38
C ARG A 173 16.83 -15.58 -0.01
N PHE A 174 15.83 -16.42 0.28
CA PHE A 174 16.05 -17.87 0.36
C PHE A 174 16.28 -18.49 -1.02
N GLU A 175 17.12 -19.51 -1.14
CA GLU A 175 17.33 -20.17 -2.44
C GLU A 175 16.10 -20.93 -2.94
N PHE A 176 15.89 -20.87 -4.26
CA PHE A 176 14.73 -21.52 -4.88
C PHE A 176 14.85 -23.05 -4.79
N GLY A 177 13.79 -23.72 -4.34
CA GLY A 177 13.85 -25.16 -4.04
C GLY A 177 14.61 -25.52 -2.75
N GLY A 178 15.20 -24.54 -2.06
CA GLY A 178 15.90 -24.72 -0.79
C GLY A 178 14.95 -25.17 0.32
N ARG A 179 15.50 -25.84 1.35
CA ARG A 179 14.72 -26.47 2.43
C ARG A 179 15.28 -26.02 3.76
N TYR A 180 14.48 -25.30 4.53
CA TYR A 180 14.95 -24.56 5.68
C TYR A 180 14.28 -25.02 6.98
N VAL A 181 15.01 -24.86 8.08
CA VAL A 181 14.48 -24.98 9.44
C VAL A 181 14.67 -23.63 10.13
N ALA A 182 13.64 -23.19 10.82
CA ALA A 182 13.65 -21.97 11.61
C ALA A 182 13.25 -22.30 13.06
N VAL A 183 14.00 -21.74 14.02
CA VAL A 183 13.90 -22.04 15.45
C VAL A 183 13.83 -20.74 16.23
N LEU A 184 12.86 -20.65 17.13
CA LEU A 184 12.74 -19.60 18.15
C LEU A 184 13.28 -20.13 19.47
N LEU A 185 14.28 -19.44 20.04
CA LEU A 185 15.09 -19.89 21.16
C LEU A 185 14.65 -19.28 22.50
N ARG A 186 14.75 -20.06 23.57
CA ARG A 186 14.21 -19.76 24.91
C ARG A 186 15.09 -18.84 25.74
N ASN A 187 16.39 -19.10 25.78
CA ASN A 187 17.31 -18.55 26.78
C ASN A 187 17.53 -17.02 26.74
N GLN A 188 17.08 -16.34 25.68
CA GLN A 188 17.23 -14.89 25.46
C GLN A 188 15.87 -14.17 25.31
N LEU A 189 14.77 -14.82 25.70
CA LEU A 189 13.42 -14.26 25.64
C LEU A 189 12.70 -14.54 26.96
N HIS A 190 12.49 -13.50 27.75
CA HIS A 190 11.78 -13.56 29.03
C HIS A 190 10.39 -12.93 28.92
N THR A 191 9.47 -13.38 29.76
CA THR A 191 8.08 -12.93 29.77
C THR A 191 7.94 -11.58 30.47
N ARG A 192 7.20 -10.65 29.87
CA ARG A 192 6.94 -9.35 30.49
C ARG A 192 6.04 -9.46 31.72
N SER A 193 5.15 -10.45 31.78
CA SER A 193 4.25 -10.66 32.92
C SER A 193 4.97 -11.06 34.21
N SER A 194 6.12 -11.75 34.10
CA SER A 194 7.01 -12.09 35.22
C SER A 194 7.96 -10.95 35.60
N GLY A 195 8.02 -9.87 34.81
CA GLY A 195 9.03 -8.81 34.94
C GLY A 195 10.44 -9.27 34.52
N GLY A 196 10.53 -10.33 33.70
CA GLY A 196 11.80 -10.92 33.26
C GLY A 196 12.36 -12.03 34.15
N GLU A 197 11.59 -12.55 35.12
CA GLU A 197 12.02 -13.69 35.96
C GLU A 197 11.84 -15.05 35.26
N ASP A 198 10.79 -15.19 34.44
CA ASP A 198 10.46 -16.43 33.72
C ASP A 198 10.79 -16.30 32.21
N VAL A 199 11.24 -17.40 31.60
CA VAL A 199 11.38 -17.55 30.15
C VAL A 199 10.09 -18.05 29.50
N PHE A 200 9.92 -17.79 28.20
CA PHE A 200 8.79 -18.36 27.43
C PHE A 200 8.77 -19.89 27.48
N SER A 201 7.58 -20.46 27.28
CA SER A 201 7.36 -21.91 27.15
C SER A 201 6.77 -22.27 25.79
N PRO A 202 6.98 -23.51 25.31
CA PRO A 202 6.42 -23.95 24.03
C PRO A 202 4.91 -24.09 24.09
N SER A 203 4.25 -24.03 22.94
CA SER A 203 2.84 -24.39 22.81
C SER A 203 2.61 -25.85 23.21
N GLU A 204 1.40 -26.20 23.67
CA GLU A 204 1.02 -27.60 24.01
C GLU A 204 1.25 -28.56 22.83
N GLY A 205 1.21 -28.04 21.59
CA GLY A 205 1.53 -28.78 20.38
C GLY A 205 3.04 -29.00 20.19
N MET A 206 3.85 -27.97 20.42
CA MET A 206 5.31 -28.04 20.29
C MET A 206 5.93 -28.88 21.42
N GLU A 207 5.51 -28.71 22.67
CA GLU A 207 5.99 -29.48 23.82
C GLU A 207 5.84 -31.00 23.56
N LYS A 208 4.66 -31.44 23.12
CA LYS A 208 4.42 -32.83 22.72
C LYS A 208 5.31 -33.31 21.58
N ILE A 209 5.79 -32.44 20.70
CA ILE A 209 6.70 -32.81 19.61
C ILE A 209 8.13 -32.95 20.12
N LEU A 210 8.60 -32.01 20.94
CA LEU A 210 9.92 -32.08 21.59
C LEU A 210 10.06 -33.34 22.46
N GLU A 211 9.03 -33.69 23.23
CA GLU A 211 8.94 -34.94 24.02
C GLU A 211 8.74 -36.22 23.16
N GLY A 212 8.39 -36.09 21.88
CA GLY A 212 8.05 -37.23 21.02
C GLY A 212 6.67 -37.87 21.30
N ASN A 213 5.78 -37.16 22.00
CA ASN A 213 4.41 -37.55 22.36
C ASN A 213 3.32 -37.07 21.35
N GLY A 214 3.71 -36.39 20.27
CA GLY A 214 2.79 -35.88 19.24
C GLY A 214 1.99 -36.96 18.50
N SER A 215 0.90 -36.55 17.83
CA SER A 215 0.06 -37.47 17.04
C SER A 215 0.85 -38.11 15.89
N PHE A 216 0.46 -39.31 15.44
CA PHE A 216 1.25 -40.12 14.48
C PHE A 216 1.72 -39.35 13.24
N PHE A 217 0.85 -38.56 12.61
CA PHE A 217 1.20 -37.80 11.41
C PHE A 217 2.17 -36.65 11.72
N VAL A 218 1.91 -35.87 12.77
CA VAL A 218 2.75 -34.72 13.14
C VAL A 218 4.11 -35.19 13.67
N LYS A 219 4.14 -36.24 14.49
CA LYS A 219 5.37 -36.88 14.97
C LYS A 219 6.26 -37.36 13.84
N ASN A 220 5.71 -38.05 12.84
CA ASN A 220 6.50 -38.54 11.70
C ASN A 220 6.99 -37.40 10.80
N ALA A 221 6.26 -36.28 10.73
CA ALA A 221 6.65 -35.10 9.98
C ALA A 221 7.83 -34.35 10.63
N TYR A 222 7.80 -34.19 11.96
CA TYR A 222 8.88 -33.54 12.72
C TYR A 222 10.08 -34.45 13.04
N ALA A 223 9.94 -35.78 13.04
CA ALA A 223 11.03 -36.71 13.35
C ALA A 223 12.36 -36.43 12.62
N PRO A 224 12.40 -36.27 11.27
CA PRO A 224 13.65 -35.94 10.57
C PRO A 224 14.16 -34.53 10.87
N ILE A 225 13.26 -33.59 11.23
CA ILE A 225 13.64 -32.21 11.54
C ILE A 225 14.29 -32.13 12.92
N LEU A 226 13.77 -32.88 13.89
CA LEU A 226 14.36 -33.02 15.22
C LEU A 226 15.72 -33.75 15.19
N GLU A 227 15.94 -34.65 14.22
CA GLU A 227 17.26 -35.24 13.94
C GLU A 227 18.24 -34.16 13.44
N THR A 228 17.83 -33.31 12.48
CA THR A 228 18.66 -32.18 12.04
C THR A 228 18.97 -31.20 13.18
N ILE A 229 18.01 -30.91 14.06
CA ILE A 229 18.21 -30.05 15.26
C ILE A 229 19.29 -30.60 16.19
N ASP A 230 19.27 -31.92 16.45
CA ASP A 230 20.29 -32.58 17.27
C ASP A 230 21.67 -32.54 16.57
N GLU A 231 21.72 -32.78 15.26
CA GLU A 231 22.94 -32.73 14.45
C GLU A 231 23.55 -31.32 14.38
N SER A 232 22.71 -30.28 14.34
CA SER A 232 23.11 -28.87 14.44
C SER A 232 23.55 -28.44 15.86
N GLY A 233 23.44 -29.33 16.86
CA GLY A 233 23.83 -29.05 18.25
C GLY A 233 22.89 -28.09 18.98
N ILE A 234 21.66 -27.92 18.50
CA ILE A 234 20.65 -27.05 19.11
C ILE A 234 19.96 -27.83 20.24
N ASP A 235 20.07 -27.32 21.47
CA ASP A 235 19.42 -27.94 22.62
C ASP A 235 17.90 -27.84 22.51
N ARG A 236 17.21 -29.00 22.56
CA ARG A 236 15.74 -29.08 22.47
C ARG A 236 15.04 -28.38 23.62
N ASP A 237 15.64 -28.36 24.82
CA ASP A 237 15.06 -27.69 25.99
C ASP A 237 15.03 -26.16 25.79
N ASN A 238 15.93 -25.63 24.94
CA ASN A 238 16.04 -24.23 24.55
C ASN A 238 15.09 -23.84 23.38
N ILE A 239 14.19 -24.71 22.93
CA ILE A 239 13.24 -24.37 21.84
C ILE A 239 11.92 -23.88 22.43
N ILE A 240 11.44 -22.71 21.99
CA ILE A 240 10.06 -22.24 22.20
C ILE A 240 9.17 -22.74 21.06
N SER A 241 9.58 -22.48 19.82
CA SER A 241 8.83 -22.83 18.63
C SER A 241 9.78 -23.14 17.47
N LEU A 242 9.28 -23.91 16.50
CA LEU A 242 10.06 -24.41 15.39
C LEU A 242 9.14 -24.64 14.18
N THR A 243 9.59 -24.23 13.02
CA THR A 243 8.97 -24.57 11.74
C THR A 243 10.02 -24.95 10.70
N TYR A 244 9.57 -25.62 9.64
CA TYR A 244 10.41 -26.03 8.52
C TYR A 244 9.61 -25.91 7.23
N PHE A 245 10.30 -25.56 6.14
CA PHE A 245 9.64 -25.18 4.90
C PHE A 245 10.51 -25.43 3.67
N THR A 246 9.85 -25.69 2.54
CA THR A 246 10.45 -25.76 1.21
C THR A 246 10.09 -24.50 0.43
N VAL A 247 11.09 -23.84 -0.15
CA VAL A 247 10.89 -22.69 -1.04
C VAL A 247 10.51 -23.19 -2.43
N ARG A 248 9.55 -22.53 -3.08
CA ARG A 248 9.07 -22.96 -4.41
C ARG A 248 10.16 -22.88 -5.49
N PRO A 249 10.06 -23.67 -6.58
CA PRO A 249 11.05 -23.64 -7.65
C PRO A 249 11.03 -22.30 -8.41
N GLU A 250 12.20 -21.85 -8.86
CA GLU A 250 12.37 -20.56 -9.58
C GLU A 250 11.37 -20.41 -10.72
N SER A 251 11.17 -21.47 -11.52
CA SER A 251 10.29 -21.44 -12.69
C SER A 251 8.83 -21.12 -12.36
N GLU A 252 8.35 -21.40 -11.15
CA GLU A 252 7.00 -21.00 -10.73
C GLU A 252 6.89 -19.47 -10.58
N VAL A 253 7.99 -18.83 -10.15
CA VAL A 253 8.08 -17.39 -9.85
C VAL A 253 8.48 -16.56 -11.05
N THR A 254 9.54 -16.95 -11.76
CA THR A 254 10.18 -16.08 -12.76
C THR A 254 9.67 -16.30 -14.19
N THR A 255 8.89 -17.36 -14.45
CA THR A 255 8.30 -17.63 -15.78
C THR A 255 7.02 -16.81 -16.10
N PRO A 256 6.10 -16.53 -15.16
CA PRO A 256 4.85 -15.83 -15.45
C PRO A 256 5.01 -14.45 -16.14
N ILE A 257 5.90 -13.58 -15.67
CA ILE A 257 6.10 -12.24 -16.27
C ILE A 257 6.64 -12.34 -17.72
N PRO A 258 7.74 -13.05 -18.02
CA PRO A 258 8.19 -13.26 -19.40
C PRO A 258 7.13 -13.87 -20.31
N LEU A 259 6.29 -14.79 -19.80
CA LEU A 259 5.17 -15.37 -20.54
C LEU A 259 4.05 -14.36 -20.83
N MET A 260 3.70 -13.50 -19.87
CA MET A 260 2.73 -12.42 -20.06
C MET A 260 3.26 -11.36 -21.04
N ILE A 261 4.53 -10.97 -20.91
CA ILE A 261 5.21 -10.09 -21.86
C ILE A 261 5.18 -10.71 -23.26
N GLN A 262 5.59 -11.96 -23.45
CA GLN A 262 5.55 -12.64 -24.76
C GLN A 262 4.15 -12.64 -25.38
N ARG A 263 3.10 -12.85 -24.57
CA ARG A 263 1.69 -12.81 -25.01
C ARG A 263 1.19 -11.41 -25.34
N ALA A 264 1.68 -10.38 -24.64
CA ALA A 264 1.37 -8.99 -24.93
C ALA A 264 2.05 -8.54 -26.23
N LEU A 265 3.35 -8.83 -26.38
CA LEU A 265 4.14 -8.51 -27.57
C LEU A 265 3.72 -9.32 -28.82
N GLY A 266 3.00 -10.43 -28.64
CA GLY A 266 2.39 -11.19 -29.73
C GLY A 266 1.10 -10.58 -30.30
N GLN A 267 0.59 -9.49 -29.73
CA GLN A 267 -0.58 -8.77 -30.22
C GLN A 267 -0.18 -7.53 -31.03
N SER A 268 -1.00 -7.19 -32.02
CA SER A 268 -0.84 -5.92 -32.75
C SER A 268 -1.10 -4.75 -31.81
N GLY A 269 -0.19 -3.79 -31.76
CA GLY A 269 -0.40 -2.51 -31.09
C GLY A 269 -0.28 -1.32 -32.03
N PHE A 270 -0.50 -0.12 -31.49
CA PHE A 270 -0.36 1.13 -32.21
C PHE A 270 0.27 2.24 -31.35
N VAL A 271 0.75 3.28 -32.04
CA VAL A 271 1.13 4.59 -31.49
C VAL A 271 0.53 5.64 -32.42
N GLN A 272 -0.26 6.56 -31.90
CA GLN A 272 -1.02 7.52 -32.73
C GLN A 272 -1.34 8.84 -32.00
N ASN A 273 -2.02 9.74 -32.72
CA ASN A 273 -2.47 11.05 -32.26
C ASN A 273 -1.37 11.91 -31.61
N LEU A 274 -0.12 11.80 -32.06
CA LEU A 274 0.97 12.66 -31.60
C LEU A 274 0.64 14.14 -31.87
N HIS A 275 0.59 14.93 -30.80
CA HIS A 275 0.37 16.37 -30.85
C HIS A 275 1.20 17.09 -29.78
N GLN A 276 1.51 18.36 -30.02
CA GLN A 276 2.21 19.19 -29.02
C GLN A 276 1.24 19.61 -27.92
N ARG A 277 1.74 19.65 -26.68
CA ARG A 277 1.05 20.16 -25.48
C ARG A 277 1.87 21.26 -24.79
N SER A 278 1.37 21.76 -23.66
CA SER A 278 2.16 22.56 -22.72
C SER A 278 3.42 21.79 -22.29
N SER A 279 4.56 22.49 -22.23
CA SER A 279 5.83 21.87 -21.90
C SER A 279 5.88 21.46 -20.42
N LEU A 280 6.45 20.28 -20.14
CA LEU A 280 6.75 19.82 -18.78
C LEU A 280 8.18 20.14 -18.34
N ASP A 281 8.93 20.82 -19.20
CA ASP A 281 10.25 21.38 -18.95
C ASP A 281 10.35 22.70 -19.71
N THR A 282 10.72 23.76 -19.00
CA THR A 282 10.81 25.15 -19.50
C THR A 282 12.26 25.62 -19.65
N SER A 283 13.23 24.75 -19.39
CA SER A 283 14.66 25.03 -19.54
C SER A 283 15.10 25.14 -21.01
N GLU A 284 16.28 25.72 -21.23
CA GLU A 284 16.93 25.80 -22.55
C GLU A 284 17.27 24.42 -23.16
N ASP A 285 17.31 23.39 -22.33
CA ASP A 285 17.58 21.99 -22.67
C ASP A 285 16.39 21.25 -23.28
N ALA A 286 15.17 21.81 -23.17
CA ALA A 286 13.93 21.21 -23.66
C ALA A 286 13.48 21.84 -24.98
N LEU A 287 13.17 21.00 -25.99
CA LEU A 287 12.62 21.46 -27.26
C LEU A 287 11.10 21.59 -27.20
N MET A 288 10.42 20.49 -26.85
CA MET A 288 8.96 20.45 -26.74
C MET A 288 8.47 19.23 -25.97
N THR A 289 7.24 19.30 -25.44
CA THR A 289 6.51 18.14 -24.95
C THR A 289 5.39 17.76 -25.93
N LEU A 290 5.34 16.48 -26.29
CA LEU A 290 4.29 15.85 -27.07
C LEU A 290 3.41 14.96 -26.17
N ALA A 291 2.16 14.76 -26.58
CA ALA A 291 1.28 13.72 -26.07
C ALA A 291 0.74 12.88 -27.24
N GLY A 292 0.39 11.64 -26.95
CA GLY A 292 -0.28 10.72 -27.88
C GLY A 292 -0.88 9.55 -27.11
N ASP A 293 -1.45 8.59 -27.83
CA ASP A 293 -1.97 7.35 -27.25
C ASP A 293 -1.33 6.10 -27.88
N LEU A 294 -1.21 5.07 -27.06
CA LEU A 294 -0.74 3.74 -27.42
C LEU A 294 -1.63 2.66 -26.81
N SER A 295 -1.63 1.48 -27.40
CA SER A 295 -2.42 0.34 -26.94
C SER A 295 -1.66 -0.51 -25.91
N LEU A 296 -2.27 -0.79 -24.76
CA LEU A 296 -1.77 -1.72 -23.73
C LEU A 296 -2.65 -2.96 -23.59
N ILE A 297 -2.11 -4.02 -22.98
CA ILE A 297 -2.77 -5.32 -22.85
C ILE A 297 -3.11 -5.60 -21.39
N ASN A 298 -4.39 -5.62 -21.04
CA ASN A 298 -4.82 -5.91 -19.68
C ASN A 298 -4.69 -7.42 -19.37
N PHE A 299 -4.13 -7.77 -18.21
CA PHE A 299 -4.17 -9.14 -17.64
C PHE A 299 -5.02 -9.21 -16.36
N ARG A 300 -5.37 -8.07 -15.78
CA ARG A 300 -6.16 -7.93 -14.56
C ARG A 300 -7.62 -8.31 -14.81
N ARG A 301 -8.18 -9.13 -13.92
CA ARG A 301 -9.62 -9.39 -13.85
C ARG A 301 -10.34 -8.22 -13.17
N VAL A 302 -11.66 -8.33 -13.05
CA VAL A 302 -12.52 -7.26 -12.49
C VAL A 302 -12.13 -6.91 -11.05
N ASP A 303 -11.67 -7.86 -10.25
CA ASP A 303 -11.14 -7.62 -8.89
C ASP A 303 -9.73 -6.99 -8.87
N GLY A 304 -9.17 -6.66 -10.04
CA GLY A 304 -7.82 -6.13 -10.20
C GLY A 304 -6.71 -7.19 -10.23
N GLY A 305 -7.01 -8.44 -9.89
CA GLY A 305 -6.03 -9.52 -9.74
C GLY A 305 -5.63 -10.19 -11.07
N ILE A 306 -4.43 -10.74 -11.10
CA ILE A 306 -3.82 -11.46 -12.23
C ILE A 306 -3.57 -12.90 -11.79
N TYR A 307 -4.11 -13.86 -12.53
CA TYR A 307 -4.14 -15.26 -12.12
C TYR A 307 -3.82 -16.21 -13.28
N PRO A 308 -3.33 -17.43 -13.01
CA PRO A 308 -3.31 -18.51 -13.99
C PRO A 308 -4.67 -18.66 -14.73
N PRO A 309 -4.67 -18.99 -16.03
CA PRO A 309 -3.51 -19.29 -16.89
C PRO A 309 -2.83 -18.05 -17.49
N TYR A 310 -2.90 -16.87 -16.87
CA TYR A 310 -2.25 -15.61 -17.28
C TYR A 310 -2.63 -15.14 -18.69
N THR A 311 -3.91 -15.21 -19.02
CA THR A 311 -4.46 -14.79 -20.33
C THR A 311 -4.88 -13.32 -20.32
N PRO A 312 -4.63 -12.57 -21.40
CA PRO A 312 -5.18 -11.22 -21.57
C PRO A 312 -6.69 -11.15 -21.35
N GLN A 313 -7.16 -10.05 -20.78
CA GLN A 313 -8.56 -9.71 -20.55
C GLN A 313 -8.98 -8.58 -21.50
N PRO A 314 -10.19 -8.62 -22.10
CA PRO A 314 -10.66 -7.53 -22.95
C PRO A 314 -10.89 -6.24 -22.13
N ASP A 315 -10.23 -5.16 -22.50
CA ASP A 315 -10.38 -3.86 -21.83
C ASP A 315 -10.18 -2.69 -22.79
N SER A 316 -11.29 -2.13 -23.29
CA SER A 316 -11.27 -1.00 -24.22
C SER A 316 -10.80 0.31 -23.59
N SER A 317 -10.53 0.36 -22.28
CA SER A 317 -9.87 1.51 -21.66
C SER A 317 -8.35 1.49 -21.85
N LEU A 318 -7.76 0.34 -22.19
CA LEU A 318 -6.34 0.23 -22.50
C LEU A 318 -6.02 0.28 -24.00
N ASP A 319 -7.05 0.19 -24.86
CA ASP A 319 -6.92 0.46 -26.30
C ASP A 319 -6.25 1.83 -26.53
N HIS A 320 -6.67 2.86 -25.79
CA HIS A 320 -6.13 4.22 -25.87
C HIS A 320 -5.52 4.65 -24.53
N THR A 321 -4.26 4.28 -24.28
CA THR A 321 -3.51 4.74 -23.11
C THR A 321 -2.66 5.96 -23.46
N ASP A 322 -2.94 7.09 -22.81
CA ASP A 322 -2.15 8.33 -22.91
C ASP A 322 -0.68 8.11 -22.49
N PHE A 323 0.24 8.54 -23.35
CA PHE A 323 1.66 8.70 -23.02
C PHE A 323 2.10 10.16 -23.25
N ILE A 324 3.16 10.55 -22.54
CA ILE A 324 3.87 11.82 -22.73
C ILE A 324 5.26 11.53 -23.28
N LEU A 325 5.72 12.39 -24.20
CA LEU A 325 7.08 12.36 -24.74
C LEU A 325 7.70 13.76 -24.64
N THR A 326 8.72 13.93 -23.80
CA THR A 326 9.57 15.13 -23.81
C THR A 326 10.71 14.93 -24.81
N LEU A 327 11.00 15.97 -25.60
CA LEU A 327 12.07 15.98 -26.59
C LEU A 327 13.13 17.02 -26.18
N PRO A 328 14.42 16.65 -26.16
CA PRO A 328 15.51 17.55 -25.81
C PRO A 328 15.84 18.51 -26.96
N ASN A 329 16.43 19.65 -26.62
CA ASN A 329 16.97 20.62 -27.57
C ASN A 329 18.38 20.19 -27.99
N VAL A 330 18.51 19.63 -29.19
CA VAL A 330 19.77 19.09 -29.74
C VAL A 330 19.99 19.56 -31.17
N PRO A 331 21.22 19.47 -31.72
CA PRO A 331 21.47 19.75 -33.13
C PRO A 331 20.58 18.93 -34.09
N GLU A 332 20.14 19.55 -35.19
CA GLU A 332 19.07 19.08 -36.09
C GLU A 332 19.26 17.66 -36.69
N ASP A 333 20.51 17.22 -36.83
CA ASP A 333 20.93 15.93 -37.37
C ASP A 333 21.20 14.84 -36.30
N GLU A 334 21.06 15.15 -35.01
CA GLU A 334 21.42 14.21 -33.94
C GLU A 334 20.29 13.23 -33.59
N MET A 335 20.65 11.96 -33.39
CA MET A 335 19.75 10.94 -32.87
C MET A 335 19.87 10.82 -31.35
N VAL A 336 18.74 10.97 -30.64
CA VAL A 336 18.69 11.04 -29.19
C VAL A 336 18.30 9.69 -28.56
N PRO A 337 18.97 9.25 -27.47
CA PRO A 337 18.51 8.12 -26.67
C PRO A 337 17.09 8.33 -26.11
N LEU A 338 16.46 7.24 -25.67
CA LEU A 338 15.15 7.28 -25.04
C LEU A 338 15.16 6.69 -23.62
N MET A 339 14.76 7.49 -22.65
CA MET A 339 14.42 7.06 -21.30
C MET A 339 12.94 6.67 -21.21
N LEU A 340 12.65 5.50 -20.68
CA LEU A 340 11.30 5.12 -20.23
C LEU A 340 11.19 5.46 -18.74
N TRP A 341 10.22 6.29 -18.37
CA TRP A 341 10.10 6.84 -17.01
C TRP A 341 8.99 6.18 -16.19
N GLY A 342 9.33 5.74 -14.97
CA GLY A 342 8.39 5.29 -13.95
C GLY A 342 8.28 6.28 -12.78
N HIS A 343 7.09 6.85 -12.60
CA HIS A 343 6.80 7.82 -11.53
C HIS A 343 6.59 7.16 -10.15
N GLY A 344 6.63 7.99 -9.08
CA GLY A 344 6.33 7.59 -7.70
C GLY A 344 4.84 7.53 -7.34
N LEU A 345 4.53 7.10 -6.11
CA LEU A 345 3.19 6.65 -5.66
C LEU A 345 2.04 7.69 -5.72
N ALA A 346 2.31 8.99 -5.56
CA ALA A 346 1.30 10.02 -5.85
C ALA A 346 1.90 11.17 -6.68
N ASN A 347 2.71 10.79 -7.66
CA ASN A 347 3.06 11.61 -8.81
C ASN A 347 2.43 10.98 -10.07
N PHE A 348 2.39 11.68 -11.20
CA PHE A 348 1.82 11.24 -12.48
C PHE A 348 2.76 11.60 -13.64
N LYS A 349 2.56 11.02 -14.82
CA LYS A 349 3.36 11.35 -16.03
C LYS A 349 3.26 12.83 -16.44
N ASP A 350 2.18 13.50 -16.05
CA ASP A 350 1.77 14.84 -16.46
C ASP A 350 2.40 16.00 -15.67
N TYR A 351 3.19 15.74 -14.63
CA TYR A 351 3.87 16.77 -13.81
C TYR A 351 5.24 17.15 -14.39
N LYS A 352 5.84 18.25 -13.91
CA LYS A 352 7.28 18.52 -14.10
C LYS A 352 8.08 17.52 -13.25
N HIS A 353 9.20 16.99 -13.76
CA HIS A 353 10.06 16.06 -13.02
C HIS A 353 11.53 16.45 -13.22
N SER A 354 12.33 16.46 -12.14
CA SER A 354 13.80 16.59 -12.23
C SER A 354 14.45 15.53 -13.11
N GLY A 355 13.83 14.34 -13.22
CA GLY A 355 14.20 13.31 -14.18
C GLY A 355 14.12 13.76 -15.64
N TYR A 356 13.10 14.54 -16.01
CA TYR A 356 12.93 15.06 -17.37
C TYR A 356 13.98 16.13 -17.67
N ARG A 357 14.21 17.09 -16.76
CA ARG A 357 15.24 18.15 -16.89
C ARG A 357 16.65 17.59 -16.99
N ARG A 358 16.97 16.55 -16.19
CA ARG A 358 18.25 15.81 -16.31
C ARG A 358 18.39 15.06 -17.64
N ALA A 359 17.32 14.44 -18.15
CA ALA A 359 17.33 13.81 -19.46
C ALA A 359 17.53 14.85 -20.59
N GLY A 360 16.86 16.00 -20.50
CA GLY A 360 17.04 17.15 -21.41
C GLY A 360 18.51 17.54 -21.57
N ARG A 361 19.18 17.83 -20.45
CA ARG A 361 20.62 18.20 -20.39
C ARG A 361 21.57 17.17 -21.00
N LEU A 362 21.19 15.89 -20.95
CA LEU A 362 21.97 14.80 -21.55
C LEU A 362 21.66 14.59 -23.04
N GLY A 363 20.67 15.31 -23.59
CA GLY A 363 20.18 15.12 -24.96
C GLY A 363 19.37 13.83 -25.11
N ILE A 364 18.54 13.50 -24.12
CA ILE A 364 17.76 12.26 -24.03
C ILE A 364 16.26 12.60 -24.06
N ALA A 365 15.50 11.91 -24.91
CA ALA A 365 14.04 12.01 -24.90
C ALA A 365 13.47 11.18 -23.74
N THR A 366 12.35 11.61 -23.14
CA THR A 366 11.68 10.84 -22.08
C THR A 366 10.27 10.45 -22.48
N LEU A 367 9.93 9.17 -22.42
CA LEU A 367 8.56 8.67 -22.57
C LEU A 367 8.01 8.17 -21.23
N ALA A 368 6.85 8.68 -20.85
CA ALA A 368 6.18 8.35 -19.59
C ALA A 368 4.70 7.92 -19.81
N ILE A 369 4.27 6.91 -19.05
CA ILE A 369 2.87 6.50 -18.89
C ILE A 369 2.50 6.55 -17.41
N ASP A 370 1.20 6.54 -17.09
CA ASP A 370 0.76 6.34 -15.71
C ASP A 370 0.72 4.84 -15.39
N HIS A 371 1.13 4.49 -14.16
CA HIS A 371 0.87 3.16 -13.60
C HIS A 371 -0.64 2.88 -13.52
N PRO A 372 -1.09 1.62 -13.47
CA PRO A 372 -2.48 1.31 -13.15
C PRO A 372 -2.88 1.98 -11.82
N ASN A 373 -4.16 2.33 -11.66
CA ASN A 373 -4.68 3.00 -10.47
C ASN A 373 -4.14 4.44 -10.21
N HIS A 374 -3.35 5.02 -11.13
CA HIS A 374 -2.80 6.38 -11.04
C HIS A 374 -3.25 7.28 -12.21
N GLY A 375 -3.25 8.60 -12.00
CA GLY A 375 -3.48 9.59 -13.06
C GLY A 375 -4.68 9.28 -13.96
N LYS A 376 -4.44 9.23 -15.28
CA LYS A 376 -5.47 8.93 -16.29
C LYS A 376 -5.81 7.44 -16.43
N ARG A 377 -5.11 6.54 -15.72
CA ARG A 377 -5.45 5.10 -15.64
C ARG A 377 -6.55 4.81 -14.60
N ILE A 378 -7.06 5.82 -13.90
CA ILE A 378 -8.20 5.72 -12.98
C ILE A 378 -9.50 5.77 -13.79
N THR A 379 -10.43 4.85 -13.54
CA THR A 379 -11.69 4.75 -14.30
C THR A 379 -12.91 5.21 -13.50
N VAL A 380 -13.93 5.74 -14.19
CA VAL A 380 -15.21 6.16 -13.60
C VAL A 380 -15.96 5.03 -12.88
N ASP A 381 -15.72 3.76 -13.24
CA ASP A 381 -16.13 2.62 -12.43
C ASP A 381 -14.99 2.24 -11.46
N PRO A 382 -15.07 2.60 -10.16
CA PRO A 382 -14.00 2.32 -9.20
C PRO A 382 -13.83 0.83 -8.91
N ARG A 383 -14.71 -0.05 -9.42
CA ARG A 383 -14.57 -1.51 -9.33
C ARG A 383 -13.72 -2.11 -10.46
N LYS A 384 -13.11 -1.28 -11.32
CA LYS A 384 -12.19 -1.73 -12.39
C LYS A 384 -10.78 -1.21 -12.17
N SER A 385 -10.64 0.10 -12.09
CA SER A 385 -9.39 0.79 -11.78
C SER A 385 -9.67 1.94 -10.80
N PRO A 386 -9.79 1.63 -9.48
CA PRO A 386 -9.90 2.66 -8.45
C PRO A 386 -8.65 3.53 -8.39
N SER A 387 -8.69 4.69 -7.73
CA SER A 387 -7.48 5.42 -7.36
C SER A 387 -6.62 4.60 -6.39
N ILE A 388 -5.30 4.79 -6.41
CA ILE A 388 -4.38 4.12 -5.47
C ILE A 388 -4.77 4.37 -4.00
N ALA A 389 -5.21 5.59 -3.67
CA ALA A 389 -5.71 5.95 -2.35
C ALA A 389 -6.97 5.17 -1.91
N LEU A 390 -7.79 4.71 -2.85
CA LEU A 390 -8.91 3.80 -2.57
C LEU A 390 -8.47 2.32 -2.57
N ALA A 391 -7.46 1.97 -3.37
CA ALA A 391 -6.94 0.61 -3.46
C ALA A 391 -6.29 0.12 -2.16
N VAL A 392 -5.60 1.01 -1.43
CA VAL A 392 -4.94 0.69 -0.14
C VAL A 392 -5.88 0.70 1.08
N ARG A 393 -7.12 1.17 0.94
CA ARG A 393 -8.03 1.42 2.08
C ARG A 393 -9.11 0.36 2.33
N SER A 394 -9.02 -0.80 1.68
CA SER A 394 -10.00 -1.86 1.92
C SER A 394 -9.44 -3.25 1.63
N PRO A 395 -9.73 -4.26 2.47
CA PRO A 395 -9.44 -5.66 2.17
C PRO A 395 -10.07 -6.13 0.85
N LEU A 396 -11.21 -5.56 0.46
CA LEU A 396 -11.87 -5.83 -0.83
C LEU A 396 -11.04 -5.38 -2.04
N ASN A 397 -10.24 -4.32 -1.88
CA ASN A 397 -9.44 -3.73 -2.96
C ASN A 397 -8.00 -4.27 -3.02
N MET A 398 -7.63 -5.18 -2.11
CA MET A 398 -6.30 -5.81 -2.05
C MET A 398 -5.78 -6.25 -3.43
N MET A 399 -6.62 -6.92 -4.22
CA MET A 399 -6.22 -7.40 -5.55
C MET A 399 -6.02 -6.29 -6.59
N HIS A 400 -6.63 -5.11 -6.41
CA HIS A 400 -6.28 -3.94 -7.20
C HIS A 400 -4.87 -3.43 -6.83
N LEU A 401 -4.52 -3.36 -5.55
CA LEU A 401 -3.17 -2.99 -5.11
C LEU A 401 -2.11 -3.99 -5.64
N LEU A 402 -2.27 -5.29 -5.34
CA LEU A 402 -1.26 -6.28 -5.70
C LEU A 402 -1.14 -6.50 -7.22
N GLY A 403 -2.27 -6.47 -7.95
CA GLY A 403 -2.29 -6.60 -9.41
C GLY A 403 -1.72 -5.40 -10.15
N MET A 404 -1.58 -4.23 -9.51
CA MET A 404 -0.92 -3.07 -10.08
C MET A 404 0.56 -3.35 -10.36
N PHE A 405 1.33 -3.82 -9.38
CA PHE A 405 2.76 -4.09 -9.53
C PHE A 405 3.04 -5.05 -10.69
N VAL A 406 2.28 -6.14 -10.78
CA VAL A 406 2.40 -7.14 -11.84
C VAL A 406 2.04 -6.57 -13.22
N GLN A 407 0.94 -5.80 -13.34
CA GLN A 407 0.53 -5.20 -14.61
C GLN A 407 1.52 -4.12 -15.08
N THR A 408 2.07 -3.31 -14.17
CA THR A 408 3.02 -2.24 -14.49
C THR A 408 4.26 -2.76 -15.23
N VAL A 409 4.78 -3.92 -14.84
CA VAL A 409 5.94 -4.55 -15.50
C VAL A 409 5.63 -4.93 -16.95
N VAL A 410 4.44 -5.50 -17.19
CA VAL A 410 3.98 -5.86 -18.54
C VAL A 410 3.71 -4.62 -19.39
N ASP A 411 3.06 -3.60 -18.81
CA ASP A 411 2.76 -2.33 -19.49
C ASP A 411 4.06 -1.67 -20.00
N HIS A 412 5.11 -1.58 -19.18
CA HIS A 412 6.38 -1.00 -19.60
C HIS A 412 7.14 -1.83 -20.64
N ALA A 413 6.99 -3.16 -20.64
CA ALA A 413 7.55 -4.00 -21.69
C ALA A 413 6.85 -3.81 -23.04
N VAL A 414 5.52 -3.57 -23.04
CA VAL A 414 4.76 -3.18 -24.24
C VAL A 414 5.17 -1.78 -24.70
N VAL A 415 5.29 -0.81 -23.78
CA VAL A 415 5.77 0.55 -24.11
C VAL A 415 7.15 0.51 -24.75
N ALA A 416 8.10 -0.26 -24.19
CA ALA A 416 9.44 -0.43 -24.78
C ALA A 416 9.38 -0.97 -26.21
N ARG A 417 8.51 -1.95 -26.49
CA ARG A 417 8.28 -2.44 -27.85
C ARG A 417 7.71 -1.35 -28.78
N MET A 418 6.67 -0.64 -28.35
CA MET A 418 5.99 0.36 -29.19
C MET A 418 6.88 1.59 -29.46
N ALA A 419 7.70 1.97 -28.48
CA ALA A 419 8.69 3.04 -28.61
C ALA A 419 9.84 2.67 -29.56
N HIS A 420 10.27 1.41 -29.58
CA HIS A 420 11.25 0.89 -30.54
C HIS A 420 10.67 0.77 -31.96
N ASP A 421 9.49 0.14 -32.11
CA ASP A 421 8.95 -0.24 -33.42
C ASP A 421 8.18 0.86 -34.16
N LEU A 422 7.35 1.64 -33.45
CA LEU A 422 6.29 2.46 -34.06
C LEU A 422 6.50 3.97 -33.88
N LEU A 423 7.03 4.38 -32.73
CA LEU A 423 7.26 5.80 -32.45
C LEU A 423 8.19 6.51 -33.46
N PRO A 424 9.27 5.89 -34.02
CA PRO A 424 10.14 6.56 -34.99
C PRO A 424 9.42 6.94 -36.29
N GLU A 425 8.48 6.12 -36.76
CA GLU A 425 7.65 6.43 -37.94
C GLU A 425 6.77 7.65 -37.66
N LYS A 426 6.11 7.69 -36.50
CA LYS A 426 5.22 8.79 -36.10
C LYS A 426 5.97 10.11 -35.87
N LEU A 427 7.18 10.05 -35.32
CA LEU A 427 8.04 11.24 -35.21
C LEU A 427 8.55 11.69 -36.58
N THR A 428 8.81 10.77 -37.52
CA THR A 428 9.16 11.13 -38.91
C THR A 428 8.01 11.85 -39.62
N GLU A 429 6.77 11.36 -39.46
CA GLU A 429 5.55 12.03 -39.96
C GLU A 429 5.41 13.46 -39.40
N LEU A 430 5.69 13.65 -38.11
CA LEU A 430 5.62 14.95 -37.46
C LEU A 430 6.80 15.87 -37.86
N LYS A 431 8.00 15.32 -38.08
CA LYS A 431 9.19 16.05 -38.54
C LYS A 431 9.00 16.70 -39.93
N LEU A 432 8.13 16.14 -40.79
CA LEU A 432 7.72 16.79 -42.04
C LEU A 432 6.99 18.13 -41.84
N GLN A 433 6.38 18.34 -40.66
CA GLN A 433 5.69 19.57 -40.29
C GLN A 433 6.53 20.46 -39.36
N LYS A 434 7.45 19.85 -38.60
CA LYS A 434 8.34 20.47 -37.61
C LYS A 434 9.77 19.90 -37.74
N PRO A 435 10.60 20.44 -38.64
CA PRO A 435 11.92 19.88 -38.96
C PRO A 435 12.89 19.80 -37.77
N ASP A 436 12.67 20.64 -36.76
CA ASP A 436 13.40 20.73 -35.50
C ASP A 436 13.28 19.49 -34.61
N ILE A 437 12.29 18.61 -34.83
CA ILE A 437 12.12 17.39 -34.02
C ILE A 437 13.31 16.44 -34.20
N PRO A 438 14.02 16.02 -33.13
CA PRO A 438 15.10 15.04 -33.23
C PRO A 438 14.57 13.64 -33.50
N SER A 439 15.42 12.81 -34.11
CA SER A 439 15.11 11.38 -34.34
C SER A 439 15.51 10.55 -33.11
N ILE A 440 14.71 9.54 -32.75
CA ILE A 440 15.04 8.63 -31.64
C ILE A 440 16.05 7.58 -32.08
N ASP A 441 17.09 7.37 -31.29
CA ASP A 441 18.01 6.24 -31.40
C ASP A 441 17.44 5.01 -30.67
N ILE A 442 16.76 4.16 -31.43
CA ILE A 442 16.16 2.92 -30.93
C ILE A 442 17.18 1.88 -30.43
N THR A 443 18.48 2.10 -30.63
CA THR A 443 19.54 1.24 -30.07
C THR A 443 20.02 1.69 -28.69
N ARG A 444 19.56 2.86 -28.21
CA ARG A 444 19.95 3.46 -26.93
C ARG A 444 18.72 3.78 -26.09
N MET A 445 18.10 2.72 -25.57
CA MET A 445 16.92 2.80 -24.70
C MET A 445 17.24 2.29 -23.28
N TYR A 446 16.69 2.92 -22.25
CA TYR A 446 16.82 2.46 -20.86
C TYR A 446 15.58 2.80 -20.02
N TYR A 447 15.44 2.17 -18.86
CA TYR A 447 14.43 2.52 -17.88
C TYR A 447 15.01 3.37 -16.75
N GLN A 448 14.26 4.37 -16.27
CA GLN A 448 14.55 5.05 -15.00
C GLN A 448 13.30 5.13 -14.14
N GLY A 449 13.42 4.69 -12.89
CA GLY A 449 12.32 4.59 -11.94
C GLY A 449 12.62 5.30 -10.63
N LEU A 450 11.59 5.93 -10.06
CA LEU A 450 11.65 6.66 -8.80
C LEU A 450 10.62 6.13 -7.81
N SER A 451 11.00 5.84 -6.56
CA SER A 451 10.06 5.37 -5.52
C SER A 451 9.28 4.14 -6.02
N LEU A 452 7.95 4.19 -6.14
CA LEU A 452 7.13 3.16 -6.80
C LEU A 452 7.68 2.71 -8.18
N GLY A 453 8.11 3.64 -9.03
CA GLY A 453 8.74 3.31 -10.31
C GLY A 453 10.08 2.60 -10.14
N GLY A 454 10.82 2.90 -9.06
CA GLY A 454 12.01 2.16 -8.67
C GLY A 454 11.69 0.75 -8.18
N MET A 455 10.58 0.57 -7.44
CA MET A 455 10.15 -0.72 -6.88
C MET A 455 9.88 -1.79 -7.95
N VAL A 456 9.20 -1.41 -9.04
CA VAL A 456 8.99 -2.27 -10.22
C VAL A 456 10.15 -2.21 -11.22
N GLY A 457 11.04 -1.24 -11.06
CA GLY A 457 12.06 -0.88 -12.04
C GLY A 457 13.15 -1.93 -12.23
N SER A 458 13.49 -2.65 -11.16
CA SER A 458 14.40 -3.81 -11.20
C SER A 458 13.84 -4.93 -12.10
N THR A 459 12.55 -5.27 -11.99
CA THR A 459 11.89 -6.27 -12.85
C THR A 459 11.71 -5.75 -14.27
N ILE A 460 11.31 -4.49 -14.46
CA ILE A 460 11.17 -3.88 -15.80
C ILE A 460 12.52 -3.89 -16.51
N GLY A 461 13.58 -3.39 -15.86
CA GLY A 461 14.93 -3.32 -16.39
C GLY A 461 15.38 -4.65 -16.98
N VAL A 462 15.23 -5.74 -16.23
CA VAL A 462 15.70 -7.06 -16.67
C VAL A 462 14.77 -7.74 -17.68
N THR A 463 13.44 -7.58 -17.58
CA THR A 463 12.47 -8.31 -18.43
C THR A 463 11.98 -7.59 -19.68
N ALA A 464 11.94 -6.26 -19.72
CA ALA A 464 11.44 -5.52 -20.89
C ALA A 464 12.39 -5.62 -22.10
N PRO A 465 11.89 -5.68 -23.34
CA PRO A 465 12.74 -5.76 -24.53
C PRO A 465 13.39 -4.40 -24.85
N TYR A 466 14.43 -4.42 -25.69
CA TYR A 466 15.14 -3.25 -26.26
C TYR A 466 15.87 -2.30 -25.30
N ILE A 467 15.65 -2.41 -23.98
CA ILE A 467 16.36 -1.59 -22.99
C ILE A 467 17.68 -2.21 -22.54
N GLU A 468 18.68 -1.34 -22.34
CA GLU A 468 20.03 -1.67 -21.84
C GLU A 468 20.06 -2.05 -20.34
N GLY A 469 19.04 -1.62 -19.58
CA GLY A 469 19.02 -1.77 -18.13
C GLY A 469 18.06 -0.79 -17.45
N ALA A 470 18.19 -0.68 -16.13
CA ALA A 470 17.43 0.23 -15.29
C ALA A 470 18.33 1.04 -14.34
N TYR A 471 17.96 2.30 -14.14
CA TYR A 471 18.42 3.09 -13.00
C TYR A 471 17.26 3.31 -12.02
N VAL A 472 17.43 2.91 -10.76
CA VAL A 472 16.38 3.07 -9.73
C VAL A 472 16.85 3.98 -8.60
N VAL A 473 15.99 4.94 -8.23
CA VAL A 473 16.24 5.94 -7.19
C VAL A 473 15.25 5.75 -6.05
N ASN A 474 15.77 5.55 -4.84
CA ASN A 474 15.02 5.24 -3.62
C ASN A 474 13.94 4.19 -3.93
N GLY A 475 14.38 3.09 -4.53
CA GLY A 475 13.56 2.01 -5.02
C GLY A 475 14.19 0.67 -4.69
N ALA A 476 13.37 -0.26 -4.24
CA ALA A 476 13.78 -1.57 -3.77
C ALA A 476 12.73 -2.61 -4.09
N SER A 477 13.09 -3.88 -3.95
CA SER A 477 12.20 -5.01 -4.15
C SER A 477 11.88 -5.65 -2.79
N SER A 478 11.43 -6.91 -2.72
CA SER A 478 10.91 -7.53 -1.47
C SER A 478 9.74 -6.72 -0.90
N LEU A 479 8.75 -6.43 -1.75
CA LEU A 479 7.85 -5.28 -1.55
C LEU A 479 7.01 -5.37 -0.28
N MET A 480 6.67 -6.56 0.23
CA MET A 480 5.90 -6.64 1.49
C MET A 480 6.74 -6.39 2.72
N GLN A 481 8.04 -6.73 2.71
CA GLN A 481 8.95 -6.26 3.75
C GLN A 481 8.97 -4.74 3.74
N LEU A 482 9.25 -4.15 2.57
CA LEU A 482 9.29 -2.71 2.33
C LEU A 482 8.03 -2.03 2.87
N PHE A 483 6.84 -2.48 2.46
CA PHE A 483 5.60 -1.86 2.93
C PHE A 483 5.39 -2.06 4.43
N SER A 484 5.72 -3.22 5.02
CA SER A 484 5.46 -3.50 6.45
C SER A 484 6.38 -2.77 7.42
N GLU A 485 7.60 -2.44 6.99
CA GLU A 485 8.60 -1.71 7.78
C GLU A 485 8.60 -0.20 7.45
N SER A 486 7.80 0.24 6.47
CA SER A 486 7.69 1.64 6.10
C SER A 486 6.76 2.43 7.01
N ALA A 487 7.08 3.71 7.24
CA ALA A 487 6.21 4.74 7.79
C ALA A 487 4.82 4.82 7.09
N MET A 488 4.72 4.36 5.83
CA MET A 488 3.44 4.28 5.11
C MET A 488 2.50 3.17 5.62
N TRP A 489 2.99 2.21 6.42
CA TRP A 489 2.19 1.06 6.89
C TRP A 489 1.07 1.48 7.84
N ASP A 490 1.44 1.97 9.02
CA ASP A 490 0.56 2.34 10.15
C ASP A 490 -0.30 3.60 9.90
N GLY A 491 -0.34 4.06 8.65
CA GLY A 491 -1.27 5.07 8.14
C GLY A 491 -2.35 4.45 7.25
N ASN A 492 -2.31 4.76 5.95
CA ASN A 492 -3.36 4.34 5.02
C ASN A 492 -3.21 2.89 4.51
N THR A 493 -2.01 2.30 4.57
CA THR A 493 -1.72 1.05 3.87
C THR A 493 -2.22 -0.17 4.64
N SER A 494 -2.09 -0.18 5.97
CA SER A 494 -2.52 -1.29 6.82
C SER A 494 -4.03 -1.56 6.78
N MET A 495 -4.83 -0.60 6.30
CA MET A 495 -6.29 -0.73 6.07
C MET A 495 -6.67 -1.76 4.98
N VAL A 496 -5.71 -2.32 4.23
CA VAL A 496 -5.94 -3.53 3.42
C VAL A 496 -6.20 -4.77 4.28
N ILE A 497 -5.94 -4.71 5.59
CA ILE A 497 -6.18 -5.81 6.53
C ILE A 497 -7.47 -5.54 7.32
N PRO A 498 -8.37 -6.53 7.48
CA PRO A 498 -9.59 -6.38 8.27
C PRO A 498 -9.33 -5.95 9.71
N ALA A 499 -10.06 -4.95 10.20
CA ALA A 499 -9.92 -4.41 11.56
C ALA A 499 -10.22 -5.44 12.67
N ASN A 500 -10.87 -6.56 12.35
CA ASN A 500 -11.15 -7.67 13.27
C ASN A 500 -10.21 -8.88 13.11
N ALA A 501 -9.20 -8.78 12.25
CA ALA A 501 -8.08 -9.72 12.25
C ALA A 501 -7.27 -9.56 13.54
N THR A 502 -6.69 -10.65 14.04
CA THR A 502 -5.62 -10.58 15.04
C THR A 502 -4.31 -10.12 14.39
N GLY A 503 -3.35 -9.65 15.19
CA GLY A 503 -2.02 -9.30 14.69
C GLY A 503 -1.33 -10.47 13.98
N ALA A 504 -1.50 -11.69 14.48
CA ALA A 504 -1.01 -12.90 13.83
C ALA A 504 -1.69 -13.17 12.48
N GLU A 505 -3.01 -13.03 12.37
CA GLU A 505 -3.71 -13.12 11.08
C GLU A 505 -3.25 -12.01 10.11
N ALA A 506 -2.97 -10.80 10.60
CA ALA A 506 -2.42 -9.70 9.81
C ALA A 506 -1.04 -10.04 9.22
N THR A 507 -0.15 -10.68 9.99
CA THR A 507 1.15 -11.14 9.46
C THR A 507 1.03 -12.29 8.46
N LEU A 508 0.04 -13.18 8.61
CA LEU A 508 -0.25 -14.19 7.57
C LEU A 508 -0.77 -13.54 6.28
N VAL A 509 -1.62 -12.50 6.38
CA VAL A 509 -2.06 -11.70 5.23
C VAL A 509 -0.87 -11.08 4.51
N LEU A 510 0.08 -10.49 5.24
CA LEU A 510 1.31 -9.94 4.68
C LEU A 510 2.14 -10.98 3.91
N ALA A 511 2.32 -12.17 4.49
CA ALA A 511 2.99 -13.29 3.82
C ALA A 511 2.25 -13.78 2.56
N MET A 512 0.91 -13.77 2.58
CA MET A 512 0.08 -14.04 1.39
C MET A 512 0.25 -12.98 0.31
N MET A 513 0.34 -11.69 0.68
CA MET A 513 0.61 -10.62 -0.28
C MET A 513 1.94 -10.87 -1.01
N GLN A 514 3.02 -11.17 -0.27
CA GLN A 514 4.35 -11.43 -0.85
C GLN A 514 4.32 -12.64 -1.79
N HIS A 515 3.71 -13.74 -1.33
CA HIS A 515 3.58 -14.96 -2.14
C HIS A 515 2.79 -14.75 -3.44
N TYR A 516 1.87 -13.78 -3.48
CA TYR A 516 1.20 -13.41 -4.72
C TYR A 516 2.08 -12.53 -5.63
N ILE A 517 2.69 -11.45 -5.09
CA ILE A 517 3.43 -10.47 -5.91
C ILE A 517 4.79 -10.95 -6.40
N ASP A 518 5.36 -11.97 -5.77
CA ASP A 518 6.65 -12.60 -6.10
C ASP A 518 6.92 -12.74 -7.60
N ILE A 519 5.87 -13.04 -8.40
CA ILE A 519 5.98 -13.22 -9.86
C ILE A 519 6.43 -11.96 -10.62
N ALA A 520 6.40 -10.79 -9.97
CA ALA A 520 6.86 -9.51 -10.51
C ALA A 520 7.78 -8.75 -9.52
N ASP A 521 8.07 -9.31 -8.35
CA ASP A 521 8.97 -8.73 -7.34
C ASP A 521 10.43 -8.89 -7.77
N GLY A 522 11.14 -7.77 -7.94
CA GLY A 522 12.45 -7.74 -8.57
C GLY A 522 13.55 -8.50 -7.84
N SER A 523 13.43 -8.76 -6.53
CA SER A 523 14.40 -9.56 -5.78
C SER A 523 14.45 -11.01 -6.27
N ASN A 524 13.35 -11.53 -6.85
CA ASN A 524 13.32 -12.85 -7.48
C ASN A 524 14.05 -12.88 -8.84
N PHE A 525 14.20 -11.72 -9.50
CA PHE A 525 14.82 -11.59 -10.83
C PHE A 525 16.23 -10.96 -10.79
N ALA A 526 16.65 -10.42 -9.65
CA ALA A 526 17.87 -9.61 -9.50
C ALA A 526 19.14 -10.30 -10.00
N HIS A 527 19.28 -11.59 -9.75
CA HIS A 527 20.42 -12.39 -10.22
C HIS A 527 20.53 -12.48 -11.76
N TRP A 528 19.46 -12.23 -12.51
CA TRP A 528 19.46 -12.20 -13.98
C TRP A 528 20.22 -11.00 -14.58
N TYR A 529 20.53 -9.95 -13.80
CA TYR A 529 21.40 -8.87 -14.27
C TYR A 529 22.82 -9.38 -14.58
N GLN A 530 23.32 -10.33 -13.78
CA GLN A 530 24.61 -10.99 -13.98
C GLN A 530 24.47 -12.31 -14.77
N ASN A 531 23.45 -13.10 -14.46
CA ASN A 531 23.24 -14.45 -14.99
C ASN A 531 21.85 -14.59 -15.67
N PRO A 532 21.63 -13.92 -16.81
CA PRO A 532 20.33 -13.94 -17.48
C PRO A 532 19.97 -15.33 -18.05
N PRO A 533 18.67 -15.65 -18.23
CA PRO A 533 18.24 -16.89 -18.87
C PRO A 533 18.85 -17.10 -20.26
N VAL A 534 19.10 -18.36 -20.62
CA VAL A 534 19.77 -18.75 -21.87
C VAL A 534 19.09 -18.12 -23.09
N GLY A 535 19.84 -17.28 -23.81
CA GLY A 535 19.38 -16.55 -25.00
C GLY A 535 19.17 -15.05 -24.78
N ASN A 536 19.11 -14.60 -23.52
CA ASN A 536 19.11 -13.18 -23.16
C ASN A 536 20.54 -12.66 -22.95
N PHE A 537 20.71 -11.33 -23.02
CA PHE A 537 21.96 -10.64 -22.72
C PHE A 537 21.95 -10.05 -21.31
N THR A 538 23.14 -9.88 -20.71
CA THR A 538 23.32 -9.21 -19.41
C THR A 538 22.92 -7.74 -19.53
N LYS A 539 22.14 -7.26 -18.57
CA LYS A 539 21.70 -5.86 -18.50
C LYS A 539 22.32 -5.16 -17.31
N LYS A 540 22.12 -3.85 -17.24
CA LYS A 540 22.78 -2.97 -16.27
C LYS A 540 21.80 -2.50 -15.18
N LEU A 541 22.20 -2.54 -13.92
CA LEU A 541 21.40 -2.06 -12.78
C LEU A 541 22.19 -1.02 -11.97
N GLY A 542 21.81 0.24 -12.13
CA GLY A 542 22.27 1.33 -11.26
C GLY A 542 21.25 1.59 -10.15
N MET A 543 21.71 1.68 -8.91
CA MET A 543 20.87 1.98 -7.76
C MET A 543 21.37 3.20 -6.99
N LEU A 544 20.45 3.98 -6.45
CA LEU A 544 20.71 4.97 -5.41
C LEU A 544 19.68 4.76 -4.29
N TYR A 545 20.14 4.76 -3.04
CA TYR A 545 19.27 4.78 -1.87
C TYR A 545 19.71 5.86 -0.87
N ALA A 546 18.73 6.46 -0.20
CA ALA A 546 18.96 7.42 0.87
C ALA A 546 19.08 6.71 2.22
N LEU A 547 20.09 7.06 3.01
CA LEU A 547 20.22 6.57 4.39
C LEU A 547 19.06 7.09 5.23
N GLY A 548 18.48 6.20 6.04
CA GLY A 548 17.33 6.54 6.89
C GLY A 548 16.01 6.71 6.13
N ASP A 549 15.92 6.32 4.86
CA ASP A 549 14.67 6.29 4.09
C ASP A 549 13.66 5.30 4.73
N GLY A 550 12.63 5.84 5.40
CA GLY A 550 11.55 5.06 5.98
C GLY A 550 10.32 4.91 5.08
N SER A 551 10.36 5.42 3.84
CA SER A 551 9.40 5.03 2.80
C SER A 551 9.88 3.79 2.04
N VAL A 552 11.20 3.67 1.83
CA VAL A 552 11.87 2.54 1.18
C VAL A 552 13.03 2.09 2.06
N VAL A 553 12.71 1.25 3.05
CA VAL A 553 13.65 0.80 4.08
C VAL A 553 14.91 0.21 3.47
N ASN A 554 16.06 0.68 3.96
CA ASN A 554 17.36 0.43 3.34
C ASN A 554 17.68 -1.07 3.23
N ASP A 555 17.27 -1.87 4.21
CA ASP A 555 17.39 -3.33 4.19
C ASP A 555 16.90 -3.96 2.88
N THR A 556 15.78 -3.48 2.32
CA THR A 556 15.25 -4.01 1.05
C THR A 556 16.02 -3.55 -0.20
N SER A 557 16.63 -2.35 -0.14
CA SER A 557 17.55 -1.87 -1.19
C SER A 557 18.84 -2.70 -1.18
N LEU A 558 19.34 -3.01 0.01
CA LEU A 558 20.54 -3.80 0.22
C LEU A 558 20.33 -5.28 -0.12
N ALA A 559 19.17 -5.85 0.22
CA ALA A 559 18.75 -7.19 -0.20
C ALA A 559 18.80 -7.34 -1.74
N LEU A 560 18.18 -6.39 -2.46
CA LEU A 560 18.18 -6.37 -3.92
C LEU A 560 19.60 -6.25 -4.50
N ALA A 561 20.43 -5.39 -3.92
CA ALA A 561 21.83 -5.21 -4.33
C ALA A 561 22.71 -6.45 -4.06
N GLU A 562 22.48 -7.16 -2.95
CA GLU A 562 23.19 -8.40 -2.61
C GLU A 562 22.86 -9.51 -3.62
N ILE A 563 21.58 -9.68 -4.00
CA ILE A 563 21.15 -10.71 -4.97
C ILE A 563 21.61 -10.38 -6.41
N ALA A 564 21.70 -9.09 -6.75
CA ALA A 564 22.22 -8.63 -8.05
C ALA A 564 23.77 -8.55 -8.11
N ASP A 565 24.47 -8.89 -7.03
CA ASP A 565 25.93 -8.82 -6.90
C ASP A 565 26.48 -7.42 -7.26
N LEU A 566 25.87 -6.38 -6.67
CA LEU A 566 26.24 -4.98 -6.94
C LEU A 566 27.36 -4.50 -6.00
N PRO A 567 28.40 -3.82 -6.52
CA PRO A 567 29.35 -3.11 -5.68
C PRO A 567 28.73 -1.86 -5.08
N LEU A 568 29.02 -1.61 -3.80
CA LEU A 568 28.82 -0.30 -3.17
C LEU A 568 29.79 0.71 -3.82
N LEU A 569 29.28 1.85 -4.26
CA LEU A 569 30.08 2.90 -4.88
C LEU A 569 30.75 3.81 -3.85
N LYS A 570 31.68 4.65 -4.31
CA LYS A 570 32.42 5.58 -3.45
C LYS A 570 31.56 6.68 -2.82
N THR A 571 32.19 7.41 -1.91
CA THR A 571 31.50 8.16 -0.86
C THR A 571 30.63 7.21 -0.04
N VAL A 572 31.26 6.15 0.48
CA VAL A 572 30.68 5.32 1.53
C VAL A 572 30.48 6.21 2.75
N ILE A 573 29.22 6.41 3.12
CA ILE A 573 28.81 7.14 4.31
C ILE A 573 28.73 6.13 5.46
N GLU A 574 28.12 4.96 5.22
CA GLU A 574 28.04 3.84 6.16
C GLU A 574 28.57 2.55 5.50
N PRO A 575 29.49 1.80 6.13
CA PRO A 575 29.96 0.52 5.59
C PRO A 575 28.85 -0.53 5.51
N VAL A 576 28.73 -1.19 4.36
CA VAL A 576 27.74 -2.25 4.11
C VAL A 576 28.47 -3.56 3.82
N LEU A 577 28.87 -4.26 4.89
CA LEU A 577 29.80 -5.40 4.82
C LEU A 577 29.30 -6.62 4.02
N GLN A 578 28.00 -6.70 3.73
CA GLN A 578 27.41 -7.74 2.88
C GLN A 578 27.57 -7.48 1.36
N LEU A 579 27.89 -6.26 0.94
CA LEU A 579 28.04 -5.92 -0.48
C LEU A 579 29.50 -5.98 -0.94
N LEU A 580 29.70 -6.22 -2.24
CA LEU A 580 30.99 -6.05 -2.89
C LEU A 580 31.50 -4.60 -2.69
N ASP A 581 32.81 -4.44 -2.47
CA ASP A 581 33.46 -3.16 -2.17
C ASP A 581 32.86 -2.40 -0.95
N GLY A 582 32.01 -3.03 -0.13
CA GLY A 582 31.14 -2.42 0.89
C GLY A 582 31.80 -1.67 2.05
N GLU A 583 33.10 -1.84 2.29
CA GLU A 583 33.85 -1.11 3.33
C GLU A 583 34.48 0.19 2.80
N VAL A 584 34.90 0.22 1.53
CA VAL A 584 35.78 1.27 0.97
C VAL A 584 35.20 1.99 -0.26
N GLY A 585 34.17 1.40 -0.87
CA GLY A 585 33.48 1.89 -2.05
C GLY A 585 34.28 1.75 -3.35
N ARG A 586 33.58 1.36 -4.41
CA ARG A 586 34.11 1.26 -5.77
C ARG A 586 34.11 2.60 -6.49
N VAL A 587 35.19 2.88 -7.24
CA VAL A 587 35.24 4.05 -8.13
C VAL A 587 34.41 3.76 -9.39
N GLY A 588 33.17 4.24 -9.40
CA GLY A 588 32.24 4.09 -10.53
C GLY A 588 31.68 2.68 -10.70
N TYR A 589 30.69 2.57 -11.59
CA TYR A 589 29.95 1.34 -11.85
C TYR A 589 30.81 0.24 -12.48
N GLU A 590 30.60 -1.02 -12.08
CA GLU A 590 31.17 -2.19 -12.73
C GLU A 590 30.28 -2.61 -13.89
N ASN A 591 30.68 -2.32 -15.14
CA ASN A 591 29.91 -2.59 -16.35
C ASN A 591 28.48 -1.99 -16.35
N GLY A 592 28.22 -0.96 -15.53
CA GLY A 592 26.89 -0.38 -15.31
C GLY A 592 26.11 -0.98 -14.14
N ASN A 593 26.74 -1.85 -13.33
CA ASN A 593 26.19 -2.39 -12.09
C ASN A 593 26.82 -1.66 -10.88
N GLY A 594 25.99 -1.30 -9.89
CA GLY A 594 26.45 -0.68 -8.65
C GLY A 594 25.36 0.09 -7.90
N ILE A 595 25.54 0.22 -6.59
CA ILE A 595 24.64 0.95 -5.68
C ILE A 595 25.36 2.09 -4.97
N ALA A 596 24.77 3.28 -4.97
CA ALA A 596 25.26 4.45 -4.26
C ALA A 596 24.40 4.78 -3.03
N GLN A 597 25.05 5.37 -2.02
CA GLN A 597 24.41 5.98 -0.86
C GLN A 597 24.23 7.49 -1.07
N THR A 598 23.21 8.06 -0.43
CA THR A 598 23.13 9.51 -0.15
C THR A 598 22.66 9.73 1.29
N GLY A 599 23.25 10.73 1.95
CA GLY A 599 22.87 11.18 3.30
C GLY A 599 22.47 12.66 3.34
N TYR A 600 22.46 13.36 2.20
CA TYR A 600 22.25 14.81 2.10
C TYR A 600 20.80 15.24 2.40
N GLY A 601 20.51 15.51 3.67
CA GLY A 601 19.21 16.03 4.09
C GLY A 601 18.59 15.33 5.29
N LEU A 602 19.31 14.43 5.97
CA LEU A 602 18.95 14.06 7.34
C LEU A 602 19.00 15.32 8.21
N ASP A 603 20.15 16.00 8.27
CA ASP A 603 20.33 17.30 8.93
C ASP A 603 19.30 18.35 8.49
N LEU A 604 18.91 18.39 7.20
CA LEU A 604 17.91 19.36 6.72
C LEU A 604 16.47 18.97 7.11
N ALA A 605 16.15 17.67 7.19
CA ALA A 605 14.88 17.19 7.71
C ALA A 605 14.80 17.43 9.23
N GLU A 606 15.85 17.12 9.98
CA GLU A 606 16.01 17.44 11.41
C GLU A 606 15.85 18.95 11.64
N ASN A 607 16.61 19.79 10.93
CA ASN A 607 16.49 21.26 11.06
C ASN A 607 15.09 21.77 10.66
N ALA A 608 14.46 21.23 9.62
CA ALA A 608 13.09 21.62 9.24
C ALA A 608 12.06 21.20 10.30
N VAL A 609 12.23 20.04 10.93
CA VAL A 609 11.42 19.57 12.06
C VAL A 609 11.65 20.45 13.29
N ASP A 610 12.89 20.79 13.62
CA ASP A 610 13.24 21.68 14.74
C ASP A 610 12.73 23.12 14.53
N GLU A 611 12.81 23.66 13.31
CA GLU A 611 12.21 24.96 12.96
C GLU A 611 10.68 24.93 13.06
N LEU A 612 10.04 23.82 12.68
CA LEU A 612 8.59 23.59 12.86
C LEU A 612 8.21 23.51 14.35
N LYS A 613 9.00 22.85 15.18
CA LYS A 613 8.80 22.79 16.66
C LYS A 613 9.03 24.15 17.33
N ALA A 614 10.00 24.94 16.85
CA ALA A 614 10.32 26.26 17.39
C ALA A 614 9.30 27.37 17.05
N PHE A 615 8.31 27.09 16.20
CA PHE A 615 7.33 28.07 15.72
C PHE A 615 6.27 28.46 16.79
N ASP A 616 6.14 29.75 17.10
CA ASP A 616 5.10 30.31 17.99
C ASP A 616 3.98 31.03 17.20
N PRO A 617 2.84 30.36 16.96
CA PRO A 617 1.72 30.94 16.21
C PRO A 617 1.03 32.15 16.88
N ASN A 618 1.35 32.48 18.14
CA ASN A 618 0.75 33.64 18.83
C ASN A 618 1.36 34.99 18.43
N ARG A 619 2.49 35.01 17.70
CA ARG A 619 3.22 36.25 17.34
C ARG A 619 2.82 36.86 16.00
N VAL A 620 2.00 36.17 15.20
CA VAL A 620 1.61 36.61 13.85
C VAL A 620 0.42 37.59 13.93
N THR A 621 0.64 38.85 13.54
CA THR A 621 -0.32 39.95 13.77
C THR A 621 -1.16 40.38 12.57
N ASN A 622 -0.80 40.00 11.33
CA ASN A 622 -1.58 40.32 10.14
C ASN A 622 -1.60 39.14 9.15
N LEU A 623 -2.75 38.87 8.53
CA LEU A 623 -3.01 37.66 7.74
C LEU A 623 -2.99 37.88 6.22
N GLU A 624 -3.05 39.13 5.75
CA GLU A 624 -3.11 39.47 4.32
C GLU A 624 -1.75 39.33 3.59
N GLY A 625 -0.66 39.03 4.30
CA GLY A 625 0.70 38.92 3.76
C GLY A 625 1.25 37.49 3.59
N LEU A 626 0.43 36.45 3.72
CA LEU A 626 0.86 35.04 3.64
C LEU A 626 0.47 34.42 2.29
N SER A 627 1.32 34.60 1.27
CA SER A 627 1.14 34.09 -0.11
C SER A 627 1.07 32.56 -0.22
N VAL A 628 1.56 31.81 0.77
CA VAL A 628 1.45 30.34 0.84
C VAL A 628 -0.02 29.86 0.69
N PHE A 629 -1.00 30.68 1.08
CA PHE A 629 -2.42 30.30 1.00
C PHE A 629 -3.12 30.67 -0.32
N SER A 630 -2.60 31.58 -1.16
CA SER A 630 -3.26 31.95 -2.42
C SER A 630 -3.13 30.85 -3.49
N ASN A 631 -1.96 30.20 -3.54
CA ASN A 631 -1.66 29.18 -4.55
C ASN A 631 -2.45 27.88 -4.37
N LEU A 632 -3.07 27.67 -3.20
CA LEU A 632 -3.98 26.56 -2.94
C LEU A 632 -5.31 26.66 -3.71
N SER A 633 -5.65 27.82 -4.27
CA SER A 633 -6.89 28.02 -5.03
C SER A 633 -6.80 27.66 -6.52
N GLY A 634 -5.60 27.45 -7.05
CA GLY A 634 -5.35 27.12 -8.46
C GLY A 634 -5.14 25.62 -8.74
N LEU A 635 -5.14 24.78 -7.71
CA LEU A 635 -4.86 23.35 -7.79
C LEU A 635 -6.16 22.55 -7.66
N ASP A 636 -6.47 21.72 -8.66
CA ASP A 636 -7.68 20.88 -8.72
C ASP A 636 -7.50 19.63 -7.83
N PHE A 637 -7.80 19.78 -6.54
CA PHE A 637 -7.79 18.69 -5.57
C PHE A 637 -9.16 18.03 -5.49
N GLY A 638 -9.28 16.80 -6.02
CA GLY A 638 -10.52 16.03 -5.94
C GLY A 638 -11.01 15.83 -4.49
N ASP A 639 -12.30 16.11 -4.25
CA ASP A 639 -12.94 16.29 -2.93
C ASP A 639 -12.66 15.22 -1.86
N SER A 640 -12.28 13.99 -2.23
CA SER A 640 -11.99 12.92 -1.28
C SER A 640 -10.71 13.15 -0.47
N VAL A 641 -9.62 13.58 -1.13
CA VAL A 641 -8.27 13.57 -0.52
C VAL A 641 -8.19 14.49 0.70
N LEU A 642 -8.90 15.62 0.67
CA LEU A 642 -8.99 16.57 1.78
C LEU A 642 -9.83 16.06 2.97
N ALA A 643 -10.91 15.32 2.70
CA ALA A 643 -11.76 14.77 3.76
C ALA A 643 -11.01 13.67 4.55
N ASP A 644 -10.30 12.79 3.83
CA ASP A 644 -9.64 11.63 4.43
C ASP A 644 -8.44 12.01 5.33
N SER A 645 -7.70 13.07 4.96
CA SER A 645 -6.55 13.59 5.73
C SER A 645 -7.00 14.21 7.06
N LEU A 646 -8.20 14.81 7.09
CA LEU A 646 -8.80 15.41 8.28
C LEU A 646 -9.34 14.36 9.26
N GLU A 647 -9.96 13.29 8.76
CA GLU A 647 -10.51 12.21 9.61
C GLU A 647 -9.39 11.42 10.31
N SER A 648 -8.28 11.15 9.61
CA SER A 648 -7.09 10.52 10.17
C SER A 648 -6.51 11.32 11.35
N LEU A 649 -6.33 12.64 11.21
CA LEU A 649 -5.74 13.48 12.26
C LEU A 649 -6.66 13.69 13.48
N LEU A 650 -7.98 13.70 13.27
CA LEU A 650 -8.95 13.79 14.36
C LEU A 650 -9.08 12.47 15.13
N ALA A 651 -8.71 11.35 14.53
CA ALA A 651 -8.62 10.06 15.21
C ALA A 651 -7.36 9.96 16.09
N SER A 652 -6.20 10.43 15.62
CA SER A 652 -4.95 10.40 16.41
C SER A 652 -4.94 11.36 17.60
N ALA A 653 -5.59 12.53 17.48
CA ALA A 653 -5.68 13.52 18.57
C ALA A 653 -6.64 13.15 19.72
N GLY A 654 -7.38 12.05 19.61
CA GLY A 654 -8.35 11.58 20.62
C GLY A 654 -9.64 12.41 20.68
N SER A 655 -10.79 11.74 20.85
CA SER A 655 -12.10 12.42 20.73
C SER A 655 -12.48 13.32 21.92
N GLU A 656 -11.80 13.25 23.07
CA GLU A 656 -11.90 14.21 24.18
C GLU A 656 -10.55 14.45 24.91
N SER A 657 -9.67 15.26 24.31
CA SER A 657 -8.70 16.18 24.96
C SER A 657 -7.62 15.68 25.95
N GLU A 658 -6.38 15.46 25.48
CA GLU A 658 -5.11 15.58 26.24
C GLU A 658 -3.95 16.04 25.33
N VAL A 659 -3.92 17.33 24.91
CA VAL A 659 -2.74 17.95 24.24
C VAL A 659 -2.53 19.35 24.83
N GLU A 660 -1.41 19.59 25.49
CA GLU A 660 -1.09 20.82 26.23
C GLU A 660 -0.32 21.85 25.42
N SER A 661 0.48 21.45 24.43
CA SER A 661 1.34 22.34 23.63
C SER A 661 1.25 22.12 22.11
N PHE A 662 1.86 23.00 21.31
CA PHE A 662 1.99 22.80 19.87
C PHE A 662 3.13 21.84 19.52
N GLU A 663 4.21 21.88 20.28
CA GLU A 663 5.35 20.95 20.20
C GLU A 663 4.88 19.50 20.37
N GLU A 664 4.08 19.23 21.40
CA GLU A 664 3.46 17.92 21.66
C GLU A 664 2.50 17.46 20.55
N LEU A 665 1.82 18.39 19.84
CA LEU A 665 1.04 18.03 18.65
C LEU A 665 1.96 17.62 17.49
N VAL A 666 3.08 18.33 17.30
CA VAL A 666 4.08 17.96 16.29
C VAL A 666 4.66 16.59 16.65
N ASP A 667 4.98 16.32 17.92
CA ASP A 667 5.45 14.99 18.35
C ASP A 667 4.39 13.90 18.14
N ILE A 668 3.13 14.09 18.56
CA ILE A 668 2.04 13.10 18.39
C ILE A 668 1.71 12.82 16.90
N VAL A 669 1.79 13.84 16.04
CA VAL A 669 1.48 13.69 14.61
C VAL A 669 2.66 13.12 13.83
N TYR A 670 3.90 13.26 14.33
CA TYR A 670 5.11 13.02 13.54
C TYR A 670 6.23 12.23 14.25
N GLU A 671 6.01 11.62 15.42
CA GLU A 671 6.96 10.69 16.05
C GLU A 671 7.48 9.67 15.02
N GLY A 672 8.79 9.73 14.72
CA GLY A 672 9.49 8.91 13.72
C GLY A 672 9.17 9.21 12.25
N ASP A 673 7.91 9.45 11.90
CA ASP A 673 7.44 9.37 10.51
C ASP A 673 7.87 10.52 9.59
N LEU A 674 7.95 11.77 10.07
CA LEU A 674 8.22 12.89 9.18
C LEU A 674 9.69 12.92 8.72
N GLU A 675 10.62 12.63 9.62
CA GLU A 675 12.05 12.48 9.30
C GLU A 675 12.24 11.30 8.34
N SER A 676 11.70 10.13 8.71
CA SER A 676 11.64 8.91 7.90
C SER A 676 11.00 9.08 6.51
N PHE A 677 10.09 10.04 6.37
CA PHE A 677 9.44 10.37 5.11
C PHE A 677 10.24 11.42 4.31
N LEU A 678 10.81 12.44 4.96
CA LEU A 678 11.62 13.47 4.29
C LEU A 678 12.95 12.90 3.77
N THR A 679 13.55 11.93 4.47
CA THR A 679 14.71 11.16 3.97
C THR A 679 14.41 10.41 2.66
N HIS A 680 13.15 10.09 2.34
CA HIS A 680 12.79 9.52 1.03
C HIS A 680 13.01 10.50 -0.15
N PHE A 681 13.13 11.80 0.13
CA PHE A 681 13.35 12.87 -0.85
C PHE A 681 14.79 13.42 -0.83
N ASN A 682 15.62 12.95 0.09
CA ASN A 682 17.08 13.09 0.11
C ASN A 682 17.71 12.33 -1.07
N ARG A 683 17.65 12.89 -2.28
CA ARG A 683 18.14 12.25 -3.53
C ARG A 683 18.63 13.23 -4.60
N SER A 684 18.61 14.52 -4.28
CA SER A 684 18.92 15.63 -5.19
C SER A 684 20.30 16.25 -4.94
N SER A 685 21.14 15.63 -4.09
CA SER A 685 22.53 16.06 -3.90
C SER A 685 23.34 15.95 -5.18
N VAL A 686 24.37 16.81 -5.29
CA VAL A 686 25.28 16.82 -6.45
C VAL A 686 25.90 15.45 -6.68
N GLU A 687 26.27 14.74 -5.61
CA GLU A 687 26.82 13.39 -5.66
C GLU A 687 25.79 12.36 -6.15
N ALA A 688 24.58 12.36 -5.59
CA ALA A 688 23.49 11.47 -5.99
C ALA A 688 23.07 11.66 -7.46
N VAL A 689 22.99 12.92 -7.89
CA VAL A 689 22.70 13.30 -9.28
C VAL A 689 23.88 12.95 -10.18
N GLY A 690 25.11 13.17 -9.72
CA GLY A 690 26.34 12.81 -10.41
C GLY A 690 26.44 11.32 -10.69
N TYR A 691 26.04 10.46 -9.75
CA TYR A 691 25.94 9.01 -9.94
C TYR A 691 24.93 8.62 -11.03
N ASN A 692 23.74 9.23 -11.03
CA ASN A 692 22.76 9.00 -12.09
C ASN A 692 23.30 9.44 -13.47
N ILE A 693 23.95 10.60 -13.55
CA ILE A 693 24.55 11.09 -14.78
C ILE A 693 25.67 10.16 -15.27
N ASP A 694 26.59 9.74 -14.40
CA ASP A 694 27.68 8.83 -14.76
C ASP A 694 27.16 7.46 -15.23
N TRP A 695 26.12 6.93 -14.59
CA TRP A 695 25.47 5.71 -15.05
C TRP A 695 24.90 5.88 -16.45
N VAL A 696 24.04 6.88 -16.67
CA VAL A 696 23.39 7.11 -17.97
C VAL A 696 24.44 7.33 -19.06
N CYS A 697 25.45 8.15 -18.78
CA CYS A 697 26.56 8.41 -19.69
C CYS A 697 27.34 7.14 -20.07
N GLY A 698 27.63 6.26 -19.11
CA GLY A 698 28.29 4.98 -19.37
C GLY A 698 27.39 3.95 -20.05
N VAL A 699 26.10 3.91 -19.73
CA VAL A 699 25.15 2.89 -20.20
C VAL A 699 24.67 3.14 -21.63
N VAL A 700 24.30 4.38 -21.97
CA VAL A 700 23.84 4.77 -23.32
C VAL A 700 24.86 5.64 -24.08
N ASN A 701 26.12 5.66 -23.65
CA ASN A 701 27.24 6.26 -24.38
C ASN A 701 26.96 7.72 -24.82
N ILE A 702 26.66 8.58 -23.83
CA ILE A 702 26.45 10.02 -24.06
C ILE A 702 27.81 10.70 -24.30
N ALA A 703 27.80 11.76 -25.13
CA ALA A 703 29.01 12.53 -25.42
C ALA A 703 29.60 13.14 -24.13
N PRO A 704 30.92 13.01 -23.87
CA PRO A 704 31.53 13.45 -22.60
C PRO A 704 31.26 14.91 -22.24
N GLU A 705 31.21 15.80 -23.23
CA GLU A 705 30.89 17.22 -23.07
C GLU A 705 29.47 17.45 -22.50
N ARG A 706 28.47 16.63 -22.87
CA ARG A 706 27.13 16.69 -22.28
C ARG A 706 27.10 16.12 -20.86
N CYS A 707 27.87 15.08 -20.58
CA CYS A 707 28.00 14.53 -19.24
C CYS A 707 28.60 15.56 -18.27
N VAL A 708 29.62 16.30 -18.72
CA VAL A 708 30.22 17.40 -17.95
C VAL A 708 29.24 18.58 -17.81
N TYR A 709 28.55 18.98 -18.89
CA TYR A 709 27.53 20.03 -18.84
C TYR A 709 26.39 19.69 -17.87
N ALA A 710 25.83 18.49 -17.93
CA ALA A 710 24.75 18.05 -17.06
C ALA A 710 25.17 18.02 -15.58
N LYS A 711 26.45 17.71 -15.28
CA LYS A 711 27.01 17.79 -13.92
C LYS A 711 27.15 19.22 -13.43
N ILE A 712 27.73 20.11 -14.24
CA ILE A 712 27.83 21.55 -13.93
C ILE A 712 26.43 22.13 -13.69
N LYS A 713 25.45 21.74 -14.50
CA LYS A 713 24.06 22.17 -14.31
C LYS A 713 23.38 21.58 -13.07
N ALA A 714 23.79 20.40 -12.61
CA ALA A 714 23.34 19.85 -11.33
C ALA A 714 23.98 20.55 -10.13
N GLU A 715 25.26 20.97 -10.25
CA GLU A 715 25.94 21.84 -9.29
C GLU A 715 25.26 23.21 -9.22
N GLU A 716 24.99 23.86 -10.37
CA GLU A 716 24.27 25.14 -10.46
C GLU A 716 22.86 25.08 -9.83
N ASP A 717 22.11 23.99 -10.06
CA ASP A 717 20.79 23.77 -9.43
C ASP A 717 20.91 23.63 -7.90
N ALA A 718 21.90 22.88 -7.40
CA ALA A 718 22.11 22.66 -5.97
C ALA A 718 22.58 23.94 -5.25
N GLU A 719 23.35 24.80 -5.93
CA GLU A 719 23.78 26.11 -5.40
C GLU A 719 22.68 27.18 -5.45
N ASN A 720 21.73 27.10 -6.39
CA ASN A 720 20.66 28.08 -6.59
C ASN A 720 19.28 27.46 -6.33
N SER A 721 18.84 27.48 -5.06
CA SER A 721 17.50 27.01 -4.65
C SER A 721 16.33 27.56 -5.48
N ASP A 722 16.52 28.75 -6.03
CA ASP A 722 15.49 29.53 -6.71
C ASP A 722 15.36 29.14 -8.21
N LEU A 723 16.24 28.25 -8.70
CA LEU A 723 16.22 27.70 -10.06
C LEU A 723 15.60 26.29 -10.13
N ILE A 724 15.06 25.77 -9.03
CA ILE A 724 14.27 24.54 -8.99
C ILE A 724 12.80 24.90 -9.29
N ASP A 725 12.36 24.58 -10.52
CA ASP A 725 11.18 25.17 -11.18
C ASP A 725 9.81 24.76 -10.61
N ASP A 726 9.45 25.24 -9.42
CA ASP A 726 8.07 25.63 -9.13
C ASP A 726 7.88 27.10 -9.53
N GLU A 727 7.92 27.34 -10.84
CA GLU A 727 7.76 28.67 -11.47
C GLU A 727 6.32 29.18 -11.30
N VAL A 728 6.06 29.78 -10.14
CA VAL A 728 4.98 30.76 -9.93
C VAL A 728 5.43 32.07 -10.56
N ASP A 729 4.52 32.75 -11.29
CA ASP A 729 4.80 33.99 -12.03
C ASP A 729 5.50 35.03 -11.13
N GLN A 730 6.76 35.33 -11.43
CA GLN A 730 7.61 36.20 -10.61
C GLN A 730 7.06 37.64 -10.47
N SER A 731 6.10 38.04 -11.32
CA SER A 731 5.51 39.37 -11.26
C SER A 731 4.66 39.63 -10.00
N ASP A 732 4.19 38.60 -9.30
CA ASP A 732 3.47 38.72 -8.03
C ASP A 732 4.41 38.78 -6.80
N LEU A 733 5.69 38.42 -6.94
CA LEU A 733 6.63 38.30 -5.81
C LEU A 733 7.27 39.64 -5.40
N ASP A 734 7.58 40.50 -6.37
CA ASP A 734 8.23 41.80 -6.15
C ASP A 734 7.32 42.84 -5.45
N GLU A 735 6.00 42.73 -5.60
CA GLU A 735 5.05 43.53 -4.79
C GLU A 735 4.99 43.01 -3.33
N LEU A 736 5.24 41.72 -3.10
CA LEU A 736 5.12 41.09 -1.78
C LEU A 736 6.30 41.42 -0.85
N LEU A 737 7.53 41.45 -1.37
CA LEU A 737 8.75 41.69 -0.60
C LEU A 737 8.82 43.10 0.04
N ASN A 738 8.00 44.04 -0.41
CA ASN A 738 7.92 45.39 0.15
C ASN A 738 7.00 45.49 1.40
N ALA A 739 6.24 44.44 1.73
CA ALA A 739 5.31 44.40 2.86
C ALA A 739 5.96 43.76 4.12
N GLY A 740 6.94 44.44 4.72
CA GLY A 740 7.77 43.93 5.83
C GLY A 740 7.01 43.53 7.11
N ALA A 741 6.51 42.29 7.16
CA ALA A 741 5.82 41.69 8.31
C ALA A 741 6.32 40.28 8.70
N LEU A 742 7.26 39.70 7.95
CA LEU A 742 7.90 38.42 8.25
C LEU A 742 9.42 38.54 8.13
N GLY A 743 10.12 38.16 9.20
CA GLY A 743 11.53 37.79 9.12
C GLY A 743 11.64 36.28 9.03
N THR A 744 12.06 35.79 7.86
CA THR A 744 12.68 34.47 7.63
C THR A 744 12.00 33.26 8.29
N ILE A 745 11.08 32.62 7.57
CA ILE A 745 10.95 31.15 7.54
C ILE A 745 11.05 30.78 6.06
N GLU A 746 12.13 30.11 5.67
CA GLU A 746 12.45 29.78 4.28
C GLU A 746 12.78 28.29 4.20
N VAL A 747 11.75 27.44 4.34
CA VAL A 747 11.92 25.97 4.36
C VAL A 747 12.25 25.49 2.94
N LYS A 748 13.54 25.22 2.69
CA LYS A 748 14.05 24.78 1.38
C LYS A 748 14.11 23.25 1.30
N VAL A 749 13.10 22.65 0.65
CA VAL A 749 13.12 21.24 0.25
C VAL A 749 13.29 21.18 -1.27
N VAL A 750 14.43 20.63 -1.73
CA VAL A 750 14.85 20.72 -3.13
C VAL A 750 14.54 19.46 -3.95
N ASP A 751 13.53 19.64 -4.79
CA ASP A 751 13.07 18.83 -5.92
C ASP A 751 12.66 17.36 -5.67
N GLY A 752 11.51 17.02 -6.24
CA GLY A 752 10.77 15.82 -5.94
C GLY A 752 9.71 16.06 -4.88
N THR A 753 8.81 17.02 -5.08
CA THR A 753 7.46 17.04 -4.46
C THR A 753 6.65 15.84 -4.98
N GLY A 754 7.11 14.63 -4.66
CA GLY A 754 6.33 13.42 -4.83
C GLY A 754 5.12 13.54 -3.93
N GLY A 755 3.94 13.70 -4.52
CA GLY A 755 2.71 13.55 -3.77
C GLY A 755 2.68 12.18 -3.09
N SER A 756 1.85 12.10 -2.04
CA SER A 756 2.01 11.24 -0.84
C SER A 756 2.79 12.02 0.21
N THR A 757 2.19 12.62 1.24
CA THR A 757 0.86 12.34 1.82
C THR A 757 -0.08 13.55 1.87
N ASN A 758 0.45 14.74 1.67
CA ASN A 758 -0.18 16.02 1.97
C ASN A 758 0.74 17.15 1.46
N PRO A 759 0.23 18.32 1.04
CA PRO A 759 0.99 19.58 1.11
C PRO A 759 1.27 20.05 2.56
N ILE A 760 1.90 19.20 3.37
CA ILE A 760 2.17 19.34 4.82
C ILE A 760 0.88 19.68 5.60
N GLY A 761 -0.02 18.70 5.71
CA GLY A 761 -1.47 18.75 5.42
C GLY A 761 -2.44 19.74 6.10
N ILE A 762 -2.70 20.93 5.56
CA ILE A 762 -1.96 21.65 4.54
C ILE A 762 -1.71 23.02 5.14
N SER A 763 -0.46 23.27 5.55
CA SER A 763 -0.20 23.95 6.82
C SER A 763 -0.83 23.11 7.94
N LEU A 764 -0.14 22.11 8.52
CA LEU A 764 -0.84 20.92 9.07
C LEU A 764 -1.81 21.24 10.19
N VAL A 765 -3.08 21.21 9.79
CA VAL A 765 -4.18 22.04 10.26
C VAL A 765 -3.85 23.55 10.26
N ALA A 766 -2.74 23.98 10.90
CA ALA A 766 -2.19 25.35 11.19
C ALA A 766 -3.16 26.31 11.88
N MET A 767 -4.42 25.97 11.77
CA MET A 767 -5.60 26.43 12.44
C MET A 767 -5.99 25.49 13.58
N PHE A 768 -5.26 24.38 13.83
CA PHE A 768 -5.55 23.53 14.99
C PHE A 768 -5.56 24.37 16.25
N LEU A 769 -4.64 25.30 16.57
CA LEU A 769 -3.61 26.16 15.92
C LEU A 769 -3.93 27.54 15.33
N LEU A 770 -5.21 27.86 15.16
CA LEU A 770 -5.74 29.10 15.69
C LEU A 770 -5.94 28.85 17.20
N TRP A 771 -6.44 27.65 17.54
CA TRP A 771 -6.18 26.86 18.75
C TRP A 771 -7.35 26.48 19.64
N ARG A 772 -8.10 27.32 20.33
CA ARG A 772 -7.61 28.37 21.23
C ARG A 772 -7.49 29.80 20.73
N LYS A 773 -7.76 30.12 19.45
CA LYS A 773 -8.15 31.49 19.05
C LYS A 773 -9.59 31.68 19.50
N ARG A 774 -9.74 32.05 20.79
CA ARG A 774 -11.00 32.21 21.53
C ARG A 774 -11.70 30.91 21.94
N LEU A 775 -10.97 29.89 22.37
CA LEU A 775 -11.58 28.83 23.20
C LEU A 775 -11.89 29.43 24.58
N SER A 776 -13.08 30.05 24.71
CA SER A 776 -13.93 30.12 25.94
C SER A 776 -14.90 31.31 26.01
N GLN A 777 -14.60 32.48 25.43
CA GLN A 777 -15.19 33.74 25.96
C GLN A 777 -16.60 34.15 25.45
N ASP A 778 -16.91 34.20 24.15
CA ASP A 778 -18.18 34.85 23.69
C ASP A 778 -19.32 33.93 23.21
N PHE A 779 -19.05 32.84 22.50
CA PHE A 779 -20.11 32.08 21.80
C PHE A 779 -21.02 31.27 22.75
N MET A 780 -20.42 30.62 23.75
CA MET A 780 -21.12 29.73 24.69
C MET A 780 -22.14 30.43 25.60
N GLN A 781 -22.01 31.75 25.81
CA GLN A 781 -23.04 32.52 26.52
C GLN A 781 -24.24 32.87 25.64
N ASN A 782 -24.01 33.13 24.34
CA ASN A 782 -25.06 33.54 23.41
C ASN A 782 -25.86 32.34 22.87
N ALA A 783 -25.22 31.23 22.52
CA ALA A 783 -25.90 29.99 22.10
C ALA A 783 -26.83 29.43 23.20
N LYS A 784 -26.39 29.45 24.48
CA LYS A 784 -27.21 29.04 25.64
C LYS A 784 -28.40 29.97 25.92
N LYS A 785 -28.41 31.20 25.40
CA LYS A 785 -29.60 32.09 25.41
C LYS A 785 -30.53 31.78 24.24
N ALA A 786 -30.00 31.62 23.03
CA ALA A 786 -30.80 31.36 21.83
C ALA A 786 -31.54 30.00 21.89
N LEU A 787 -30.87 28.92 22.32
CA LEU A 787 -31.45 27.57 22.45
C LEU A 787 -32.59 27.45 23.48
N LYS A 788 -32.83 28.48 24.31
CA LYS A 788 -34.01 28.52 25.20
C LYS A 788 -35.30 28.85 24.45
N LEU A 789 -35.24 29.50 23.29
CA LEU A 789 -36.41 29.86 22.49
C LEU A 789 -36.95 28.64 21.71
N PRO A 790 -38.22 28.24 21.89
CA PRO A 790 -38.81 27.09 21.17
C PRO A 790 -38.70 27.18 19.65
N PHE A 791 -38.91 28.38 19.09
CA PHE A 791 -38.80 28.65 17.66
C PHE A 791 -37.40 28.34 17.11
N VAL A 792 -36.34 28.65 17.86
CA VAL A 792 -34.96 28.39 17.43
C VAL A 792 -34.69 26.88 17.38
N ARG A 793 -35.11 26.12 18.41
CA ARG A 793 -34.98 24.65 18.41
C ARG A 793 -35.76 24.00 17.27
N THR A 794 -37.01 24.42 17.07
CA THR A 794 -37.90 23.94 16.00
C THR A 794 -37.26 24.16 14.62
N THR A 795 -36.76 25.38 14.36
CA THR A 795 -36.12 25.73 13.08
C THR A 795 -34.81 24.95 12.87
N ILE A 796 -33.95 24.83 13.88
CA ILE A 796 -32.69 24.07 13.76
C ILE A 796 -32.98 22.59 13.46
N SER A 797 -33.93 21.96 14.17
CA SER A 797 -34.30 20.57 13.89
C SER A 797 -34.89 20.37 12.49
N ALA A 798 -35.67 21.33 12.00
CA ALA A 798 -36.19 21.32 10.64
C ALA A 798 -35.10 21.47 9.57
N VAL A 799 -34.12 22.37 9.79
CA VAL A 799 -32.96 22.55 8.88
C VAL A 799 -32.09 21.29 8.86
N LEU A 800 -31.77 20.72 10.02
CA LEU A 800 -30.97 19.50 10.09
C LEU A 800 -31.65 18.33 9.38
N SER A 801 -32.96 18.13 9.60
CA SER A 801 -33.75 17.13 8.89
C SER A 801 -33.78 17.38 7.37
N ALA A 802 -33.96 18.64 6.94
CA ALA A 802 -33.91 19.00 5.53
C ALA A 802 -32.56 18.65 4.89
N ILE A 803 -31.44 18.95 5.56
CA ILE A 803 -30.08 18.63 5.09
C ILE A 803 -29.87 17.11 5.06
N THR A 804 -30.22 16.38 6.11
CA THR A 804 -30.06 14.91 6.16
C THR A 804 -30.81 14.23 5.01
N TRP A 805 -32.07 14.59 4.78
CA TRP A 805 -32.88 13.98 3.72
C TRP A 805 -32.54 14.51 2.32
N PHE A 806 -32.03 15.73 2.19
CA PHE A 806 -31.44 16.25 0.95
C PHE A 806 -30.24 15.40 0.52
N LEU A 807 -29.27 15.23 1.42
CA LEU A 807 -28.03 14.48 1.15
C LEU A 807 -28.33 13.00 0.89
N TRP A 808 -29.22 12.38 1.66
CA TRP A 808 -29.66 11.01 1.43
C TRP A 808 -30.34 10.82 0.07
N ALA A 809 -31.19 11.77 -0.33
CA ALA A 809 -31.87 11.73 -1.63
C ALA A 809 -30.93 12.01 -2.81
N LEU A 810 -29.94 12.90 -2.65
CA LEU A 810 -28.86 13.07 -3.63
C LEU A 810 -28.04 11.77 -3.78
N TRP A 811 -27.62 11.18 -2.66
CA TRP A 811 -26.79 9.97 -2.64
C TRP A 811 -27.48 8.77 -3.32
N ILE A 812 -28.76 8.52 -3.02
CA ILE A 812 -29.52 7.42 -3.63
C ILE A 812 -29.80 7.63 -5.12
N ASN A 813 -30.01 8.88 -5.54
CA ASN A 813 -30.30 9.19 -6.95
C ASN A 813 -29.04 9.59 -7.74
N TRP A 814 -27.84 9.43 -7.17
CA TRP A 814 -26.60 9.85 -7.79
C TRP A 814 -26.38 9.17 -9.14
N GLY A 815 -26.04 9.95 -10.17
CA GLY A 815 -25.90 9.48 -11.55
C GLY A 815 -27.17 9.53 -12.40
N GLN A 816 -28.33 9.97 -11.89
CA GLN A 816 -29.57 10.12 -12.69
C GLN A 816 -29.76 11.51 -13.35
N GLY A 817 -28.69 12.30 -13.45
CA GLY A 817 -28.70 13.63 -14.09
C GLY A 817 -29.53 14.68 -13.31
N ASP A 818 -30.15 15.61 -14.03
CA ASP A 818 -30.90 16.75 -13.47
C ASP A 818 -32.02 16.35 -12.48
N ASN A 819 -32.54 15.13 -12.60
CA ASN A 819 -33.55 14.58 -11.69
C ASN A 819 -33.03 14.33 -10.27
N THR A 820 -31.71 14.22 -10.10
CA THR A 820 -31.04 14.02 -8.80
C THR A 820 -31.27 15.23 -7.89
N TRP A 821 -31.03 16.44 -8.41
CA TRP A 821 -31.17 17.69 -7.66
C TRP A 821 -32.62 18.04 -7.35
N SER A 822 -33.55 17.79 -8.28
CA SER A 822 -34.98 18.02 -8.05
C SER A 822 -35.57 17.04 -7.02
N SER A 823 -35.15 15.77 -7.04
CA SER A 823 -35.45 14.77 -6.00
C SER A 823 -34.91 15.22 -4.63
N GLY A 824 -33.64 15.63 -4.57
CA GLY A 824 -33.01 16.17 -3.36
C GLY A 824 -33.79 17.36 -2.78
N LEU A 825 -34.04 18.39 -3.58
CA LEU A 825 -34.79 19.59 -3.17
C LEU A 825 -36.22 19.26 -2.70
N ALA A 826 -36.92 18.35 -3.38
CA ALA A 826 -38.27 17.93 -2.97
C ALA A 826 -38.26 17.24 -1.60
N GLN A 827 -37.30 16.35 -1.35
CA GLN A 827 -37.14 15.69 -0.05
C GLN A 827 -36.71 16.68 1.05
N ALA A 828 -35.81 17.61 0.75
CA ALA A 828 -35.40 18.66 1.68
C ALA A 828 -36.59 19.50 2.16
N VAL A 829 -37.42 19.99 1.23
CA VAL A 829 -38.59 20.83 1.53
C VAL A 829 -39.67 20.04 2.28
N SER A 830 -39.93 18.79 1.87
CA SER A 830 -40.88 17.90 2.55
C SER A 830 -40.45 17.63 4.00
N SER A 831 -39.18 17.26 4.20
CA SER A 831 -38.60 16.96 5.52
C SER A 831 -38.52 18.20 6.42
N PHE A 832 -38.20 19.37 5.85
CA PHE A 832 -38.27 20.65 6.56
C PHE A 832 -39.68 20.90 7.12
N CYS A 833 -40.69 20.90 6.24
CA CYS A 833 -42.07 21.24 6.60
C CYS A 833 -42.67 20.27 7.63
N THR A 834 -42.44 18.97 7.45
CA THR A 834 -42.92 17.93 8.38
C THR A 834 -42.22 18.01 9.74
N THR A 835 -40.89 18.16 9.76
CA THR A 835 -40.10 18.24 11.00
C THR A 835 -40.36 19.54 11.77
N PHE A 836 -40.51 20.67 11.06
CA PHE A 836 -40.88 21.96 11.65
C PHE A 836 -42.25 21.87 12.33
N THR A 837 -43.26 21.37 11.61
CA THR A 837 -44.63 21.26 12.12
C THR A 837 -44.72 20.28 13.30
N GLY A 838 -44.05 19.12 13.19
CA GLY A 838 -43.99 18.12 14.26
C GLY A 838 -43.29 18.64 15.52
N SER A 839 -42.13 19.29 15.36
CA SER A 839 -41.36 19.85 16.49
C SER A 839 -42.10 21.00 17.16
N TRP A 840 -42.76 21.87 16.38
CA TRP A 840 -43.62 22.94 16.91
C TRP A 840 -44.80 22.38 17.70
N MET A 841 -45.44 21.32 17.19
CA MET A 841 -46.55 20.66 17.88
C MET A 841 -46.08 19.96 19.17
N MET A 842 -44.88 19.36 19.18
CA MET A 842 -44.27 18.81 20.40
C MET A 842 -44.01 19.89 21.45
N GLU A 843 -43.44 21.04 21.08
CA GLU A 843 -43.23 22.18 22.00
C GLU A 843 -44.56 22.68 22.57
N TRP A 844 -45.58 22.87 21.72
CA TRP A 844 -46.91 23.33 22.14
C TRP A 844 -47.62 22.35 23.08
N LEU A 845 -47.59 21.05 22.77
CA LEU A 845 -48.13 20.00 23.63
C LEU A 845 -47.34 19.89 24.94
N PHE A 846 -46.01 20.04 24.91
CA PHE A 846 -45.17 19.96 26.11
C PHE A 846 -45.48 21.10 27.09
N VAL A 847 -45.68 22.32 26.58
CA VAL A 847 -46.10 23.48 27.39
C VAL A 847 -47.49 23.29 28.00
N ARG A 848 -48.41 22.58 27.32
CA ARG A 848 -49.78 22.34 27.83
C ARG A 848 -49.94 21.12 28.72
N LEU A 849 -49.21 20.04 28.46
CA LEU A 849 -49.31 18.77 29.19
C LEU A 849 -48.30 18.68 30.34
N GLY A 850 -47.20 19.42 30.27
CA GLY A 850 -46.14 19.45 31.28
C GLY A 850 -45.04 18.39 31.08
N GLY A 851 -44.04 18.43 31.96
CA GLY A 851 -42.83 17.60 31.90
C GLY A 851 -42.91 16.26 32.65
N GLU A 852 -44.09 15.82 33.05
CA GLU A 852 -44.28 14.51 33.70
C GLU A 852 -44.09 13.37 32.70
N PRO A 853 -43.65 12.16 33.12
CA PRO A 853 -43.44 11.03 32.21
C PRO A 853 -44.67 10.67 31.37
N LEU A 854 -45.86 10.70 31.98
CA LEU A 854 -47.12 10.39 31.32
C LEU A 854 -47.51 11.46 30.27
N ALA A 855 -47.30 12.73 30.61
CA ALA A 855 -47.50 13.86 29.69
C ALA A 855 -46.52 13.83 28.50
N CYS A 856 -45.26 13.46 28.76
CA CYS A 856 -44.25 13.26 27.74
C CYS A 856 -44.61 12.12 26.79
N ALA A 857 -45.03 10.97 27.33
CA ALA A 857 -45.47 9.83 26.53
C ALA A 857 -46.71 10.17 25.68
N LEU A 858 -47.70 10.87 26.26
CA LEU A 858 -48.88 11.32 25.54
C LEU A 858 -48.53 12.28 24.40
N ASN A 859 -47.59 13.21 24.61
CA ASN A 859 -47.09 14.13 23.58
C ASN A 859 -46.48 13.36 22.41
N VAL A 860 -45.54 12.43 22.68
CA VAL A 860 -44.93 11.56 21.66
C VAL A 860 -46.00 10.79 20.88
N ILE A 861 -46.94 10.14 21.58
CA ILE A 861 -48.03 9.36 20.96
C ILE A 861 -48.88 10.22 20.03
N VAL A 862 -49.29 11.42 20.46
CA VAL A 862 -50.13 12.32 19.66
C VAL A 862 -49.38 12.78 18.40
N VAL A 863 -48.15 13.28 18.55
CA VAL A 863 -47.39 13.79 17.39
C VAL A 863 -47.04 12.67 16.42
N SER A 864 -46.54 11.53 16.90
CA SER A 864 -46.23 10.41 16.04
C SER A 864 -47.48 9.87 15.33
N SER A 865 -48.63 9.81 16.01
CA SER A 865 -49.89 9.37 15.39
C SER A 865 -50.38 10.32 14.29
N CYS A 866 -50.21 11.64 14.48
CA CYS A 866 -50.48 12.62 13.42
C CYS A 866 -49.55 12.44 12.22
N SER A 867 -48.25 12.23 12.45
CA SER A 867 -47.29 11.93 11.38
C SER A 867 -47.60 10.62 10.66
N LEU A 868 -48.01 9.57 11.38
CA LEU A 868 -48.43 8.29 10.81
C LEU A 868 -49.65 8.44 9.91
N LEU A 869 -50.67 9.16 10.39
CA LEU A 869 -51.88 9.43 9.61
C LEU A 869 -51.56 10.23 8.33
N PHE A 870 -50.67 11.22 8.42
CA PHE A 870 -50.19 11.96 7.26
C PHE A 870 -49.44 11.07 6.25
N MET A 871 -48.53 10.21 6.72
CA MET A 871 -47.82 9.26 5.85
C MET A 871 -48.79 8.28 5.15
N ILE A 872 -49.78 7.76 5.89
CA ILE A 872 -50.81 6.87 5.31
C ILE A 872 -51.61 7.59 4.22
N LEU A 873 -52.10 8.82 4.49
CA LEU A 873 -52.84 9.62 3.53
C LEU A 873 -52.01 9.94 2.27
N MET A 874 -50.73 10.28 2.42
CA MET A 874 -49.85 10.53 1.28
C MET A 874 -49.62 9.27 0.42
N HIS A 875 -49.47 8.10 1.05
CA HIS A 875 -49.32 6.83 0.33
C HIS A 875 -50.63 6.30 -0.30
N GLU A 876 -51.78 6.65 0.26
CA GLU A 876 -53.11 6.41 -0.31
C GLU A 876 -53.33 7.29 -1.57
N VAL A 877 -52.99 8.58 -1.49
CA VAL A 877 -53.00 9.49 -2.66
C VAL A 877 -52.02 9.05 -3.76
N ALA A 878 -50.92 8.40 -3.38
CA ALA A 878 -49.91 7.88 -4.31
C ALA A 878 -50.13 6.41 -4.75
N ASP A 879 -51.30 5.80 -4.46
CA ASP A 879 -51.68 4.42 -4.82
C ASP A 879 -50.60 3.35 -4.51
N THR A 880 -49.96 3.48 -3.33
CA THR A 880 -48.82 2.62 -2.95
C THR A 880 -49.28 1.23 -2.53
N GLN A 881 -49.10 0.20 -3.37
CA GLN A 881 -49.65 -1.16 -3.14
C GLN A 881 -49.22 -1.90 -1.86
N ARG A 882 -48.19 -1.43 -1.12
CA ARG A 882 -47.67 -2.09 0.10
C ARG A 882 -47.43 -1.13 1.28
N VAL A 883 -48.34 -0.15 1.46
CA VAL A 883 -48.32 0.93 2.48
C VAL A 883 -47.65 0.53 3.82
N PHE A 884 -48.05 -0.58 4.44
CA PHE A 884 -47.55 -0.97 5.76
C PHE A 884 -46.03 -1.19 5.81
N ILE A 885 -45.47 -1.92 4.84
CA ILE A 885 -44.04 -2.25 4.80
C ILE A 885 -43.20 -1.00 4.49
N THR A 886 -43.72 -0.09 3.68
CA THR A 886 -43.06 1.18 3.33
C THR A 886 -43.03 2.15 4.51
N ILE A 887 -44.14 2.28 5.26
CA ILE A 887 -44.24 3.27 6.35
C ILE A 887 -43.58 2.80 7.64
N PHE A 888 -43.63 1.50 7.96
CA PHE A 888 -43.22 1.00 9.29
C PHE A 888 -41.78 1.36 9.70
N PRO A 889 -40.72 1.23 8.86
CA PRO A 889 -39.37 1.61 9.24
C PRO A 889 -39.22 3.11 9.52
N ILE A 890 -39.79 3.95 8.65
CA ILE A 890 -39.75 5.42 8.77
C ILE A 890 -40.51 5.88 10.02
N PHE A 891 -41.65 5.25 10.31
CA PHE A 891 -42.43 5.56 11.51
C PHE A 891 -41.68 5.28 12.82
N ASN A 892 -40.86 4.23 12.88
CA ASN A 892 -40.01 3.96 14.05
C ASN A 892 -38.98 5.08 14.26
N VAL A 893 -38.38 5.61 13.20
CA VAL A 893 -37.47 6.78 13.28
C VAL A 893 -38.20 8.03 13.79
N VAL A 894 -39.43 8.28 13.32
CA VAL A 894 -40.28 9.38 13.81
C VAL A 894 -40.58 9.24 15.31
N VAL A 895 -40.93 8.05 15.79
CA VAL A 895 -41.18 7.80 17.22
C VAL A 895 -39.91 8.00 18.05
N ALA A 896 -38.75 7.53 17.58
CA ALA A 896 -37.46 7.72 18.24
C ALA A 896 -37.09 9.22 18.34
N PHE A 897 -37.21 9.96 17.23
CA PHE A 897 -36.98 11.41 17.19
C PHE A 897 -37.92 12.15 18.17
N CYS A 898 -39.22 11.87 18.12
CA CYS A 898 -40.18 12.53 19.02
C CYS A 898 -39.86 12.24 20.49
N THR A 899 -39.48 11.00 20.81
CA THR A 899 -39.08 10.60 22.17
C THR A 899 -37.83 11.35 22.64
N ALA A 900 -36.78 11.41 21.82
CA ALA A 900 -35.54 12.13 22.14
C ALA A 900 -35.77 13.65 22.27
N TYR A 901 -36.60 14.24 21.41
CA TYR A 901 -36.94 15.67 21.46
C TYR A 901 -37.70 16.02 22.75
N VAL A 902 -38.79 15.30 23.05
CA VAL A 902 -39.60 15.54 24.27
C VAL A 902 -38.79 15.26 25.54
N TRP A 903 -37.93 14.24 25.55
CA TRP A 903 -37.05 13.98 26.71
C TRP A 903 -36.01 15.10 26.90
N SER A 904 -35.51 15.68 25.80
CA SER A 904 -34.64 16.87 25.84
C SER A 904 -35.37 18.10 26.41
N LEU A 905 -36.64 18.33 26.03
CA LEU A 905 -37.47 19.38 26.65
C LEU A 905 -37.65 19.16 28.16
N ARG A 906 -37.87 17.91 28.59
CA ARG A 906 -37.95 17.55 30.02
C ARG A 906 -36.65 17.84 30.77
N ARG A 907 -35.49 17.53 30.18
CA ARG A 907 -34.15 17.81 30.75
C ARG A 907 -33.83 19.32 30.79
N LEU A 908 -34.37 20.10 29.86
CA LEU A 908 -34.28 21.57 29.87
C LEU A 908 -35.16 22.18 30.96
N ASN A 909 -36.38 21.67 31.16
CA ASN A 909 -37.33 22.17 32.15
C ASN A 909 -36.85 21.88 33.59
N SER A 910 -36.35 20.67 33.88
CA SER A 910 -35.86 20.31 35.23
C SER A 910 -34.64 21.12 35.69
N LYS A 911 -33.84 21.63 34.74
CA LYS A 911 -32.72 22.55 35.00
C LYS A 911 -33.15 24.00 35.28
N VAL A 912 -34.40 24.38 35.04
CA VAL A 912 -34.95 25.69 35.40
C VAL A 912 -35.49 25.65 36.84
N SER A 913 -36.13 24.56 37.24
CA SER A 913 -36.67 24.38 38.61
C SER A 913 -35.62 24.17 39.71
N THR A 914 -34.34 24.10 39.37
CA THR A 914 -33.21 23.86 40.29
C THR A 914 -32.29 25.06 40.48
N VAL A 915 -32.65 26.22 39.89
CA VAL A 915 -31.90 27.50 40.00
C VAL A 915 -32.88 28.65 40.31
N GLY A 916 -33.83 28.38 41.21
CA GLY A 916 -34.83 29.35 41.72
C GLY A 916 -34.92 29.25 43.24
#